data_AF-A0AAD5VMH1-F1
#
_entry.id   AF-A0AAD5VMH1-F1
#
_cell.length_a   1.000
_cell.length_b   1.000
_cell.length_c   1.000
_cell.angle_alpha   90.00
_cell.angle_beta   90.00
_cell.angle_gamma   90.00
#
_symmetry.space_group_name_H-M   'P 1'
#
loop_
_entity.id
_entity.type
_entity.pdbx_description
1 polymer ?
#
loop_
_entity_poly.entity_id
_entity_poly.type
_entity_poly.pdbx_seq_one_letter_code
_entity_poly.pdbx_strand_id
1 'polypeptide(L)'
;MKALRHRVNRLPQKAVDRLAIGTINAGNRTQQTENDIDSKISERLQIPDDVIYELGHYLDTYHLQKLLLLNKSIYDIIHPLIWLDIDTRESANPEKQIGKIFKALQLKPEQGLFIRRLVLGADVAMIESPGISVVAGRAVIQLSSQKCLVNLTKFWWFCKKQPTDEMWASLHKNCPSLKDIGIRRGPDDLIIEPASSILKFRDLVGFHLTTHGVYRYHHPNQIEVAVGGNSIPPGLYEMLIEHCPRLRELTFDGSCPEKSIWDVWPILGGTWPELRSLSLGMVKCFKVRRPAAEETIIARFMERHPNLRELRFAGAAHWASHEMVHTCSSHMSLAYFQGRNVQLKPAESVPCLKSVFLTDLFVDSANFSGILRQFGGITRLGLIVDEHQGMVKVMCQSIFDACPLLVHLDLRFRDGLSNYAEIAAISRKAVHLRSLTLVGGVYRPLDNISMGTKGQKIILKNPRLDSFALYFGERFSHADVSGVLFDRFAFGEFTVLRDKVGGRPTGLLIKEVKKGLGTHLGHRYVKEITKNIIPKESMYFVSLLVLSVSLCRAYLDQSRDSSQLNRIPVIGHSGRFTSFISAFKLFKHGREILNQGYALDPGGIFKIPSVDRWEHIVSGGEMVDDLRRAGDDEVDFHAEAAERMRFDYTVKANVDHSTYHTKFVKTKMTSFGSYCNDLHDECVAAVQDLIPATEKDWINVPLWDTMTRINGRMSCRVLVGHPLCREPEFLQLCIDFSRSVMTHGVLINLIPSLIRPVVGPWLSSHEKHKRLALKYLRPVIEERLKMIEEFGEDWPGKPDDIISWMIDEAKGEDAKVENIAMRVLFVNFAAMHNTAMAAASFLLELAARPEYIDALREEAQDITESEGWTKNAVAKMSKLDSFIKESGRYTSMSGVTSLRKVTNPQGFKFSNGITLPYGTSLSVISDAVHNDPSFYDDPETFDGYRFHNLRRANPDSKEEEHSKYGFSAATPNWLFWGVGRHACPGRFFAAHEIKVLLAYILLNHDIALVDDKRPENGWITLFSIPDTKARVLFRRR
;
A
#
# COMPACT_ATOMS: atom_id res chain seq x y z
N MET A 1 -34.37 -14.59 5.35
CA MET A 1 -33.20 -13.73 5.67
C MET A 1 -32.23 -14.32 6.72
N LYS A 2 -32.31 -13.97 8.03
CA LYS A 2 -31.26 -14.34 9.03
C LYS A 2 -30.96 -15.84 9.13
N ALA A 3 -31.97 -16.71 9.01
CA ALA A 3 -31.81 -18.17 9.05
C ALA A 3 -31.09 -18.75 7.81
N LEU A 4 -31.30 -18.17 6.62
CA LEU A 4 -30.67 -18.62 5.38
C LEU A 4 -29.17 -18.29 5.34
N ARG A 5 -28.77 -17.07 5.73
CA ARG A 5 -27.36 -16.74 6.01
C ARG A 5 -26.73 -17.64 7.08
N HIS A 6 -27.52 -18.32 7.91
CA HIS A 6 -27.01 -19.23 8.93
C HIS A 6 -26.83 -20.68 8.44
N ARG A 7 -27.64 -21.13 7.46
CA ARG A 7 -27.51 -22.46 6.83
C ARG A 7 -26.44 -22.49 5.74
N VAL A 8 -26.34 -21.46 4.89
CA VAL A 8 -25.30 -21.38 3.83
C VAL A 8 -23.88 -21.39 4.42
N ASN A 9 -23.64 -20.62 5.49
CA ASN A 9 -22.35 -20.59 6.19
C ASN A 9 -22.04 -21.86 7.02
N ARG A 10 -22.89 -22.89 6.99
CA ARG A 10 -22.67 -24.18 7.67
C ARG A 10 -22.37 -25.33 6.72
N LEU A 11 -22.39 -25.12 5.40
CA LEU A 11 -21.86 -26.11 4.46
C LEU A 11 -20.35 -26.25 4.70
N PRO A 12 -19.83 -27.48 4.96
CA PRO A 12 -18.39 -27.67 5.09
C PRO A 12 -17.69 -27.23 3.81
N GLN A 13 -16.55 -26.53 3.92
CA GLN A 13 -15.77 -26.09 2.75
C GLN A 13 -15.52 -27.27 1.78
N LYS A 14 -15.19 -28.45 2.32
CA LYS A 14 -15.01 -29.70 1.56
C LYS A 14 -16.24 -30.18 0.79
N ALA A 15 -17.46 -29.79 1.14
CA ALA A 15 -18.67 -30.09 0.37
C ALA A 15 -18.84 -29.13 -0.81
N VAL A 16 -18.52 -27.84 -0.60
CA VAL A 16 -18.45 -26.82 -1.66
C VAL A 16 -17.33 -27.17 -2.64
N ASP A 17 -16.16 -27.59 -2.15
CA ASP A 17 -15.03 -28.00 -2.96
C ASP A 17 -15.33 -29.29 -3.75
N ARG A 18 -16.05 -30.27 -3.16
CA ARG A 18 -16.49 -31.48 -3.87
C ARG A 18 -17.49 -31.19 -5.00
N LEU A 19 -18.40 -30.24 -4.80
CA LEU A 19 -19.31 -29.77 -5.87
C LEU A 19 -18.56 -28.97 -6.95
N ALA A 20 -17.57 -28.17 -6.56
CA ALA A 20 -16.74 -27.39 -7.49
C ALA A 20 -15.77 -28.22 -8.34
N ILE A 21 -15.40 -29.43 -7.90
CA ILE A 21 -14.60 -30.39 -8.69
C ILE A 21 -15.46 -31.09 -9.77
N GLY A 22 -16.79 -30.99 -9.70
CA GLY A 22 -17.74 -31.60 -10.63
C GLY A 22 -17.90 -30.92 -11.99
N THR A 23 -16.84 -30.39 -12.61
CA THR A 23 -16.90 -29.91 -14.01
C THR A 23 -16.50 -31.00 -15.00
N ILE A 24 -17.47 -31.38 -15.84
CA ILE A 24 -17.30 -31.88 -17.20
C ILE A 24 -16.32 -33.07 -17.33
N ASN A 25 -16.82 -34.26 -17.00
CA ASN A 25 -16.38 -35.49 -17.66
C ASN A 25 -17.62 -36.31 -18.04
N ALA A 26 -18.04 -36.18 -19.30
CA ALA A 26 -18.96 -37.14 -19.90
C ALA A 26 -18.20 -38.45 -20.15
N GLY A 27 -18.28 -39.37 -19.20
CA GLY A 27 -17.50 -40.63 -19.25
C GLY A 27 -17.81 -41.59 -18.11
N ASN A 28 -18.78 -42.48 -18.34
CA ASN A 28 -19.04 -43.75 -17.65
C ASN A 28 -18.60 -43.89 -16.18
N ARG A 29 -19.56 -43.72 -15.25
CA ARG A 29 -19.62 -44.44 -13.95
C ARG A 29 -21.07 -44.52 -13.45
N THR A 30 -21.36 -45.48 -12.57
CA THR A 30 -22.67 -46.14 -12.41
C THR A 30 -23.71 -45.37 -11.59
N GLN A 31 -24.93 -45.25 -12.14
CA GLN A 31 -26.08 -44.45 -11.67
C GLN A 31 -26.73 -44.81 -10.32
N GLN A 32 -26.20 -45.76 -9.54
CA GLN A 32 -26.98 -46.46 -8.51
C GLN A 32 -26.71 -46.04 -7.05
N THR A 33 -25.79 -45.10 -6.79
CA THR A 33 -25.40 -44.70 -5.41
C THR A 33 -25.60 -43.22 -5.05
N GLU A 34 -25.95 -42.34 -6.00
CA GLU A 34 -26.22 -40.92 -5.70
C GLU A 34 -27.70 -40.66 -5.31
N ASN A 35 -28.65 -41.40 -5.89
CA ASN A 35 -30.09 -41.19 -5.71
C ASN A 35 -30.59 -41.28 -4.25
N ASP A 36 -29.90 -42.02 -3.38
CA ASP A 36 -30.31 -42.26 -1.99
C ASP A 36 -29.83 -41.17 -1.00
N ILE A 37 -28.92 -40.29 -1.45
CA ILE A 37 -28.37 -39.19 -0.64
C ILE A 37 -29.02 -37.86 -1.04
N ASP A 38 -29.22 -37.61 -2.33
CA ASP A 38 -29.88 -36.37 -2.80
C ASP A 38 -31.38 -36.33 -2.48
N SER A 39 -32.07 -37.47 -2.45
CA SER A 39 -33.49 -37.56 -2.09
C SER A 39 -33.80 -37.04 -0.67
N LYS A 40 -32.88 -37.22 0.30
CA LYS A 40 -33.06 -36.80 1.70
C LYS A 40 -32.68 -35.35 2.00
N ILE A 41 -32.02 -34.65 1.06
CA ILE A 41 -31.62 -33.25 1.22
C ILE A 41 -32.59 -32.30 0.51
N SER A 42 -33.18 -32.72 -0.62
CA SER A 42 -34.10 -31.89 -1.42
C SER A 42 -35.41 -31.51 -0.70
N GLU A 43 -35.92 -32.37 0.19
CA GLU A 43 -37.21 -32.16 0.88
C GLU A 43 -37.24 -31.03 1.93
N ARG A 44 -36.11 -30.40 2.29
CA ARG A 44 -36.01 -29.57 3.52
C ARG A 44 -35.80 -28.06 3.38
N LEU A 45 -35.89 -27.49 2.18
CA LEU A 45 -36.11 -26.05 1.91
C LEU A 45 -36.47 -25.82 0.42
N GLN A 46 -37.76 -25.80 0.08
CA GLN A 46 -38.20 -25.07 -1.11
C GLN A 46 -38.45 -23.62 -0.70
N ILE A 47 -37.60 -22.70 -1.19
CA ILE A 47 -37.85 -21.25 -1.10
C ILE A 47 -38.61 -20.91 -2.39
N PRO A 48 -39.79 -20.24 -2.34
CA PRO A 48 -40.50 -19.85 -3.55
C PRO A 48 -39.65 -18.97 -4.45
N ASP A 49 -39.77 -19.15 -5.77
CA ASP A 49 -38.96 -18.46 -6.78
C ASP A 49 -39.13 -16.93 -6.68
N ASP A 50 -40.36 -16.45 -6.42
CA ASP A 50 -40.68 -15.04 -6.17
C ASP A 50 -39.85 -14.46 -5.01
N VAL A 51 -39.63 -15.23 -3.94
CA VAL A 51 -38.81 -14.81 -2.79
C VAL A 51 -37.34 -14.79 -3.17
N ILE A 52 -36.86 -15.71 -4.01
CA ILE A 52 -35.48 -15.72 -4.52
C ILE A 52 -35.25 -14.49 -5.43
N TYR A 53 -36.21 -14.17 -6.28
CA TYR A 53 -36.19 -13.03 -7.20
C TYR A 53 -36.25 -11.67 -6.48
N GLU A 54 -37.15 -11.53 -5.50
CA GLU A 54 -37.24 -10.35 -4.64
C GLU A 54 -35.97 -10.18 -3.78
N LEU A 55 -35.42 -11.28 -3.24
CA LEU A 55 -34.13 -11.24 -2.53
C LEU A 55 -32.99 -10.76 -3.44
N GLY A 56 -33.00 -11.13 -4.72
CA GLY A 56 -32.00 -10.66 -5.69
C GLY A 56 -31.97 -9.13 -5.83
N HIS A 57 -33.12 -8.46 -5.78
CA HIS A 57 -33.19 -6.99 -5.87
C HIS A 57 -32.55 -6.25 -4.69
N TYR A 58 -32.37 -6.89 -3.52
CA TYR A 58 -31.72 -6.29 -2.35
C TYR A 58 -30.26 -6.72 -2.17
N LEU A 59 -29.67 -7.41 -3.15
CA LEU A 59 -28.30 -7.93 -3.07
C LEU A 59 -27.39 -7.21 -4.07
N ASP A 60 -26.17 -6.90 -3.63
CA ASP A 60 -25.14 -6.37 -4.53
C ASP A 60 -24.67 -7.43 -5.55
N THR A 61 -23.99 -6.96 -6.58
CA THR A 61 -23.49 -7.77 -7.70
C THR A 61 -22.60 -8.95 -7.25
N TYR A 62 -21.89 -8.82 -6.13
CA TYR A 62 -21.03 -9.87 -5.60
C TYR A 62 -21.85 -11.00 -4.93
N HIS A 63 -22.83 -10.64 -4.11
CA HIS A 63 -23.74 -11.61 -3.50
C HIS A 63 -24.64 -12.28 -4.57
N LEU A 64 -25.05 -11.53 -5.59
CA LEU A 64 -25.73 -12.07 -6.78
C LEU A 64 -24.85 -13.10 -7.50
N GLN A 65 -23.60 -12.77 -7.84
CA GLN A 65 -22.67 -13.71 -8.48
C GLN A 65 -22.46 -14.99 -7.66
N LYS A 66 -22.44 -14.91 -6.32
CA LYS A 66 -22.35 -16.10 -5.46
C LYS A 66 -23.62 -16.95 -5.45
N LEU A 67 -24.81 -16.35 -5.58
CA LEU A 67 -26.07 -17.10 -5.67
C LEU A 67 -26.20 -17.89 -6.97
N LEU A 68 -25.75 -17.32 -8.10
CA LEU A 68 -25.72 -17.99 -9.42
C LEU A 68 -24.93 -19.30 -9.41
N LEU A 69 -23.92 -19.41 -8.54
CA LEU A 69 -23.02 -20.56 -8.44
C LEU A 69 -23.60 -21.70 -7.56
N LEU A 70 -24.77 -21.51 -6.93
CA LEU A 70 -25.33 -22.52 -6.02
C LEU A 70 -26.11 -23.62 -6.72
N ASN A 71 -26.94 -23.28 -7.71
CA ASN A 71 -27.80 -24.22 -8.43
C ASN A 71 -28.31 -23.61 -9.74
N LYS A 72 -28.55 -24.44 -10.76
CA LYS A 72 -29.11 -24.04 -12.05
C LYS A 72 -30.47 -23.34 -11.93
N SER A 73 -31.40 -23.81 -11.10
CA SER A 73 -32.70 -23.16 -10.92
C SER A 73 -32.55 -21.74 -10.34
N ILE A 74 -31.61 -21.54 -9.41
CA ILE A 74 -31.29 -20.22 -8.85
C ILE A 74 -30.61 -19.33 -9.89
N TYR A 75 -29.75 -19.91 -10.75
CA TYR A 75 -29.17 -19.21 -11.90
C TYR A 75 -30.27 -18.69 -12.83
N ASP A 76 -31.23 -19.53 -13.24
CA ASP A 76 -32.28 -19.16 -14.20
C ASP A 76 -33.18 -18.04 -13.65
N ILE A 77 -33.45 -18.01 -12.33
CA ILE A 77 -34.23 -16.94 -11.66
C ILE A 77 -33.43 -15.63 -11.52
N ILE A 78 -32.15 -15.70 -11.12
CA ILE A 78 -31.38 -14.52 -10.72
C ILE A 78 -30.57 -13.91 -11.87
N HIS A 79 -30.16 -14.72 -12.85
CA HIS A 79 -29.33 -14.26 -13.98
C HIS A 79 -29.88 -13.00 -14.70
N PRO A 80 -31.20 -12.86 -14.96
CA PRO A 80 -31.76 -11.63 -15.52
C PRO A 80 -31.44 -10.34 -14.74
N LEU A 81 -31.33 -10.41 -13.41
CA LEU A 81 -31.15 -9.23 -12.54
C LEU A 81 -29.78 -8.56 -12.73
N ILE A 82 -28.77 -9.32 -13.16
CA ILE A 82 -27.41 -8.82 -13.44
C ILE A 82 -27.41 -7.85 -14.64
N TRP A 83 -28.34 -8.05 -15.56
CA TRP A 83 -28.45 -7.27 -16.80
C TRP A 83 -29.35 -6.05 -16.65
N LEU A 84 -30.08 -5.92 -15.54
CA LEU A 84 -31.07 -4.86 -15.33
C LEU A 84 -30.46 -3.45 -15.35
N ASP A 85 -29.33 -3.28 -14.67
CA ASP A 85 -28.59 -2.01 -14.56
C ASP A 85 -27.11 -2.22 -14.86
N ILE A 86 -26.66 -1.68 -16.00
CA ILE A 86 -25.28 -1.78 -16.48
C ILE A 86 -24.62 -0.42 -16.35
N ASP A 87 -23.77 -0.26 -15.32
CA ASP A 87 -22.93 0.93 -15.14
C ASP A 87 -21.45 0.61 -15.32
N THR A 88 -20.86 1.11 -16.41
CA THR A 88 -19.46 0.83 -16.76
C THR A 88 -18.45 1.78 -16.11
N ARG A 89 -18.94 2.87 -15.48
CA ARG A 89 -18.09 3.87 -14.81
C ARG A 89 -17.36 3.33 -13.58
N GLU A 90 -18.01 2.39 -12.88
CA GLU A 90 -17.45 1.71 -11.69
C GLU A 90 -16.26 0.80 -12.03
N SER A 91 -16.04 0.52 -13.33
CA SER A 91 -15.03 -0.43 -13.76
C SER A 91 -13.59 0.01 -13.50
N ALA A 92 -12.75 -0.99 -13.28
CA ALA A 92 -11.31 -0.83 -13.29
C ALA A 92 -10.74 -0.52 -14.69
N ASN A 93 -11.43 -1.00 -15.73
CA ASN A 93 -11.09 -0.80 -17.14
C ASN A 93 -12.41 -0.81 -17.93
N PRO A 94 -13.03 0.37 -18.16
CA PRO A 94 -14.30 0.47 -18.88
C PRO A 94 -14.22 -0.15 -20.28
N GLU A 95 -13.15 0.08 -21.05
CA GLU A 95 -12.96 -0.47 -22.40
C GLU A 95 -13.14 -2.00 -22.46
N LYS A 96 -12.42 -2.71 -21.59
CA LYS A 96 -12.45 -4.18 -21.51
C LYS A 96 -13.79 -4.70 -20.98
N GLN A 97 -14.49 -3.94 -20.14
CA GLN A 97 -15.82 -4.32 -19.66
C GLN A 97 -16.88 -4.10 -20.73
N ILE A 98 -16.89 -2.94 -21.39
CA ILE A 98 -17.74 -2.59 -22.53
C ILE A 98 -17.60 -3.66 -23.62
N GLY A 99 -16.37 -4.00 -24.02
CA GLY A 99 -16.11 -5.07 -24.98
C GLY A 99 -16.59 -6.46 -24.53
N LYS A 100 -16.48 -6.79 -23.23
CA LYS A 100 -17.01 -8.06 -22.67
C LYS A 100 -18.54 -8.11 -22.67
N ILE A 101 -19.20 -7.03 -22.26
CA ILE A 101 -20.66 -6.90 -22.23
C ILE A 101 -21.20 -7.09 -23.65
N PHE A 102 -20.64 -6.38 -24.62
CA PHE A 102 -21.08 -6.49 -26.01
C PHE A 102 -20.75 -7.85 -26.64
N LYS A 103 -19.60 -8.45 -26.34
CA LYS A 103 -19.31 -9.83 -26.79
C LYS A 103 -20.27 -10.87 -26.17
N ALA A 104 -20.68 -10.69 -24.92
CA ALA A 104 -21.67 -11.57 -24.29
C ALA A 104 -23.06 -11.39 -24.94
N LEU A 105 -23.49 -10.15 -25.17
CA LEU A 105 -24.76 -9.85 -25.86
C LEU A 105 -24.76 -10.31 -27.34
N GLN A 106 -23.62 -10.31 -28.02
CA GLN A 106 -23.49 -10.89 -29.37
C GLN A 106 -23.62 -12.43 -29.36
N LEU A 107 -23.18 -13.10 -28.29
CA LEU A 107 -23.33 -14.55 -28.13
C LEU A 107 -24.74 -14.95 -27.64
N LYS A 108 -25.41 -14.07 -26.90
CA LYS A 108 -26.73 -14.28 -26.29
C LYS A 108 -27.59 -13.00 -26.35
N PRO A 109 -28.18 -12.68 -27.52
CA PRO A 109 -28.96 -11.45 -27.71
C PRO A 109 -30.16 -11.32 -26.77
N GLU A 110 -30.73 -12.44 -26.33
CA GLU A 110 -31.86 -12.51 -25.40
C GLU A 110 -31.56 -11.84 -24.05
N GLN A 111 -30.30 -11.77 -23.65
CA GLN A 111 -29.87 -11.11 -22.41
C GLN A 111 -30.08 -9.58 -22.47
N GLY A 112 -30.06 -8.99 -23.67
CA GLY A 112 -30.30 -7.55 -23.85
C GLY A 112 -31.69 -7.12 -23.42
N LEU A 113 -32.69 -8.02 -23.53
CA LEU A 113 -34.09 -7.73 -23.22
C LEU A 113 -34.32 -7.39 -21.74
N PHE A 114 -33.38 -7.72 -20.85
CA PHE A 114 -33.46 -7.39 -19.42
C PHE A 114 -32.93 -6.00 -19.09
N ILE A 115 -32.18 -5.35 -20.00
CA ILE A 115 -31.49 -4.08 -19.74
C ILE A 115 -32.51 -2.95 -19.60
N ARG A 116 -32.58 -2.36 -18.40
CA ARG A 116 -33.44 -1.20 -18.08
C ARG A 116 -32.64 0.09 -18.00
N ARG A 117 -31.41 0.05 -17.48
CA ARG A 117 -30.47 1.18 -17.40
C ARG A 117 -29.13 0.79 -18.02
N LEU A 118 -28.62 1.63 -18.91
CA LEU A 118 -27.34 1.45 -19.60
C LEU A 118 -26.50 2.71 -19.51
N VAL A 119 -25.32 2.60 -18.90
CA VAL A 119 -24.40 3.72 -18.64
C VAL A 119 -23.01 3.38 -19.17
N LEU A 120 -22.61 4.07 -20.24
CA LEU A 120 -21.41 3.77 -21.03
C LEU A 120 -20.36 4.87 -20.88
N GLY A 121 -19.14 4.52 -20.49
CA GLY A 121 -17.98 5.40 -20.47
C GLY A 121 -17.18 5.33 -19.17
N ALA A 122 -16.17 6.19 -19.04
CA ALA A 122 -15.40 6.35 -17.80
C ALA A 122 -15.99 7.44 -16.90
N ASP A 123 -15.86 7.31 -15.57
CA ASP A 123 -16.31 8.39 -14.69
C ASP A 123 -15.45 9.67 -14.81
N VAL A 124 -14.22 9.55 -15.33
CA VAL A 124 -13.36 10.70 -15.67
C VAL A 124 -12.92 10.61 -17.13
N ALA A 125 -13.34 11.59 -17.95
CA ALA A 125 -13.13 11.59 -19.40
C ALA A 125 -11.65 11.71 -19.84
N MET A 126 -10.77 12.19 -18.95
CA MET A 126 -9.33 12.32 -19.22
C MET A 126 -8.62 10.96 -19.44
N ILE A 127 -9.12 9.90 -18.78
CA ILE A 127 -8.49 8.57 -18.76
C ILE A 127 -8.92 7.72 -19.98
N GLU A 128 -9.94 8.15 -20.71
CA GLU A 128 -10.54 7.37 -21.78
C GLU A 128 -9.74 7.46 -23.10
N SER A 129 -9.45 6.29 -23.69
CA SER A 129 -8.89 6.18 -25.03
C SER A 129 -9.94 6.63 -26.08
N PRO A 130 -9.59 7.41 -27.12
CA PRO A 130 -10.55 7.86 -28.13
C PRO A 130 -11.25 6.73 -28.92
N GLY A 131 -10.77 5.48 -28.80
CA GLY A 131 -11.37 4.30 -29.42
C GLY A 131 -12.61 3.78 -28.70
N ILE A 132 -12.69 3.94 -27.36
CA ILE A 132 -13.81 3.43 -26.54
C ILE A 132 -15.15 3.97 -27.04
N SER A 133 -15.23 5.28 -27.27
CA SER A 133 -16.46 5.94 -27.71
C SER A 133 -16.93 5.43 -29.08
N VAL A 134 -15.99 5.06 -29.98
CA VAL A 134 -16.32 4.50 -31.31
C VAL A 134 -16.83 3.06 -31.20
N VAL A 135 -16.18 2.23 -30.38
CA VAL A 135 -16.61 0.84 -30.13
C VAL A 135 -17.97 0.82 -29.45
N ALA A 136 -18.18 1.67 -28.44
CA ALA A 136 -19.44 1.80 -27.73
C ALA A 136 -20.58 2.25 -28.65
N GLY A 137 -20.37 3.27 -29.48
CA GLY A 137 -21.40 3.76 -30.41
C GLY A 137 -21.84 2.70 -31.41
N ARG A 138 -20.89 2.01 -32.06
CA ARG A 138 -21.17 0.91 -32.99
C ARG A 138 -21.95 -0.23 -32.34
N ALA A 139 -21.58 -0.61 -31.12
CA ALA A 139 -22.26 -1.69 -30.41
C ALA A 139 -23.67 -1.31 -29.96
N VAL A 140 -23.91 -0.07 -29.55
CA VAL A 140 -25.27 0.44 -29.27
C VAL A 140 -26.14 0.39 -30.52
N ILE A 141 -25.63 0.88 -31.67
CA ILE A 141 -26.34 0.81 -32.97
C ILE A 141 -26.68 -0.64 -33.35
N GLN A 142 -25.73 -1.57 -33.18
CA GLN A 142 -25.94 -2.99 -33.46
C GLN A 142 -27.03 -3.59 -32.56
N LEU A 143 -26.98 -3.37 -31.25
CA LEU A 143 -27.94 -3.96 -30.31
C LEU A 143 -29.34 -3.34 -30.39
N SER A 144 -29.45 -2.03 -30.65
CA SER A 144 -30.75 -1.38 -30.86
C SER A 144 -31.39 -1.84 -32.17
N SER A 145 -30.63 -1.93 -33.27
CA SER A 145 -31.15 -2.45 -34.55
C SER A 145 -31.56 -3.93 -34.49
N GLN A 146 -30.88 -4.73 -33.66
CA GLN A 146 -31.28 -6.11 -33.33
C GLN A 146 -32.43 -6.21 -32.31
N LYS A 147 -33.09 -5.09 -31.94
CA LYS A 147 -34.16 -4.99 -30.93
C LYS A 147 -33.81 -5.49 -29.53
N CYS A 148 -32.53 -5.71 -29.24
CA CYS A 148 -32.08 -6.20 -27.93
C CYS A 148 -32.36 -5.18 -26.82
N LEU A 149 -32.30 -3.88 -27.15
CA LEU A 149 -32.49 -2.77 -26.19
C LEU A 149 -33.94 -2.24 -26.12
N VAL A 150 -34.96 -3.00 -26.56
CA VAL A 150 -36.36 -2.54 -26.60
C VAL A 150 -36.93 -2.14 -25.22
N ASN A 151 -36.41 -2.76 -24.16
CA ASN A 151 -36.81 -2.56 -22.77
C ASN A 151 -36.02 -1.46 -22.04
N LEU A 152 -35.05 -0.82 -22.71
CA LEU A 152 -34.19 0.21 -22.15
C LEU A 152 -35.02 1.45 -21.76
N THR A 153 -34.89 1.89 -20.51
CA THR A 153 -35.64 3.04 -19.95
C THR A 153 -34.75 4.25 -19.66
N LYS A 154 -33.49 4.00 -19.25
CA LYS A 154 -32.49 5.03 -18.97
C LYS A 154 -31.21 4.77 -19.78
N PHE A 155 -30.72 5.78 -20.50
CA PHE A 155 -29.47 5.70 -21.27
C PHE A 155 -28.56 6.88 -20.94
N TRP A 156 -27.34 6.61 -20.47
CA TRP A 156 -26.38 7.64 -20.09
C TRP A 156 -25.05 7.45 -20.82
N TRP A 157 -24.61 8.48 -21.54
CA TRP A 157 -23.37 8.51 -22.28
C TRP A 157 -22.32 9.37 -21.58
N PHE A 158 -21.28 8.71 -21.10
CA PHE A 158 -20.12 9.29 -20.43
C PHE A 158 -18.82 9.14 -21.23
N CYS A 159 -18.88 8.56 -22.43
CA CYS A 159 -17.71 8.38 -23.27
C CYS A 159 -17.13 9.72 -23.75
N LYS A 160 -15.83 9.76 -23.98
CA LYS A 160 -15.05 10.98 -24.29
C LYS A 160 -15.48 11.72 -25.55
N LYS A 161 -15.80 11.01 -26.63
CA LYS A 161 -16.40 11.61 -27.84
C LYS A 161 -17.92 11.62 -27.73
N GLN A 162 -18.55 12.64 -28.30
CA GLN A 162 -20.02 12.70 -28.42
C GLN A 162 -20.59 11.49 -29.19
N PRO A 163 -21.84 11.08 -28.92
CA PRO A 163 -22.52 10.08 -29.73
C PRO A 163 -22.76 10.56 -31.16
N THR A 164 -22.78 9.63 -32.12
CA THR A 164 -23.15 9.93 -33.51
C THR A 164 -24.66 10.05 -33.68
N ASP A 165 -25.10 10.81 -34.68
CA ASP A 165 -26.54 10.95 -34.94
C ASP A 165 -27.21 9.60 -35.32
N GLU A 166 -26.45 8.74 -36.00
CA GLU A 166 -26.84 7.36 -36.30
C GLU A 166 -27.21 6.57 -35.03
N MET A 167 -26.48 6.77 -33.93
CA MET A 167 -26.80 6.15 -32.64
C MET A 167 -28.11 6.68 -32.08
N TRP A 168 -28.33 8.00 -32.13
CA TRP A 168 -29.60 8.60 -31.68
C TRP A 168 -30.78 8.17 -32.55
N ALA A 169 -30.62 8.12 -33.87
CA ALA A 169 -31.62 7.64 -34.80
C ALA A 169 -31.98 6.16 -34.53
N SER A 170 -30.97 5.32 -34.25
CA SER A 170 -31.19 3.90 -33.95
C SER A 170 -31.85 3.68 -32.58
N LEU A 171 -31.48 4.45 -31.55
CA LEU A 171 -32.15 4.42 -30.25
C LEU A 171 -33.60 4.92 -30.34
N HIS A 172 -33.82 6.07 -30.99
CA HIS A 172 -35.16 6.63 -31.20
C HIS A 172 -36.09 5.66 -31.93
N LYS A 173 -35.59 5.00 -32.98
CA LYS A 173 -36.38 4.06 -33.80
C LYS A 173 -36.68 2.74 -33.09
N ASN A 174 -35.77 2.23 -32.27
CA ASN A 174 -35.84 0.85 -31.78
C ASN A 174 -36.02 0.70 -30.25
N CYS A 175 -35.93 1.78 -29.47
CA CYS A 175 -36.05 1.77 -28.00
C CYS A 175 -37.23 2.64 -27.53
N PRO A 176 -38.50 2.24 -27.76
CA PRO A 176 -39.68 3.07 -27.45
C PRO A 176 -39.88 3.32 -25.95
N SER A 177 -39.28 2.47 -25.11
CA SER A 177 -39.31 2.58 -23.64
C SER A 177 -38.34 3.63 -23.08
N LEU A 178 -37.46 4.20 -23.90
CA LEU A 178 -36.42 5.13 -23.46
C LEU A 178 -37.02 6.49 -23.09
N LYS A 179 -36.89 6.86 -21.82
CA LYS A 179 -37.53 8.05 -21.23
C LYS A 179 -36.57 8.92 -20.40
N ASP A 180 -35.34 8.50 -20.24
CA ASP A 180 -34.32 9.17 -19.43
C ASP A 180 -32.99 9.14 -20.21
N ILE A 181 -32.49 10.32 -20.56
CA ILE A 181 -31.28 10.47 -21.40
C ILE A 181 -30.28 11.36 -20.68
N GLY A 182 -29.08 10.82 -20.45
CA GLY A 182 -27.93 11.53 -19.89
C GLY A 182 -26.75 11.60 -20.86
N ILE A 183 -26.08 12.75 -20.93
CA ILE A 183 -24.92 13.00 -21.80
C ILE A 183 -23.86 13.80 -21.02
N ARG A 184 -22.59 13.39 -21.15
CA ARG A 184 -21.42 14.17 -20.70
C ARG A 184 -20.62 14.68 -21.91
N ARG A 185 -20.24 15.95 -21.86
CA ARG A 185 -19.50 16.70 -22.90
C ARG A 185 -18.05 16.97 -22.48
N GLY A 186 -17.09 16.83 -23.40
CA GLY A 186 -15.74 17.41 -23.26
C GLY A 186 -15.73 18.93 -23.54
N PRO A 187 -14.63 19.66 -23.25
CA PRO A 187 -14.61 21.13 -23.29
C PRO A 187 -15.08 21.75 -24.62
N ASP A 188 -14.77 21.10 -25.75
CA ASP A 188 -14.88 21.71 -27.08
C ASP A 188 -16.16 21.29 -27.85
N ASP A 189 -16.81 20.17 -27.50
CA ASP A 189 -17.61 19.38 -28.46
C ASP A 189 -19.16 19.51 -28.46
N LEU A 190 -19.81 20.49 -27.82
CA LEU A 190 -21.29 20.58 -27.86
C LEU A 190 -21.80 21.29 -29.11
N ILE A 191 -21.86 20.56 -30.23
CA ILE A 191 -22.66 20.93 -31.39
C ILE A 191 -23.78 19.89 -31.52
N ILE A 192 -24.90 20.12 -30.81
CA ILE A 192 -26.15 19.45 -31.18
C ILE A 192 -26.61 20.12 -32.47
N GLU A 193 -26.37 19.47 -33.59
CA GLU A 193 -26.78 19.97 -34.90
C GLU A 193 -28.30 20.16 -34.93
N PRO A 194 -28.83 21.22 -35.57
CA PRO A 194 -30.28 21.46 -35.63
C PRO A 194 -31.10 20.31 -36.23
N ALA A 195 -30.49 19.46 -37.06
CA ALA A 195 -31.12 18.29 -37.66
C ALA A 195 -31.01 17.00 -36.82
N SER A 196 -30.34 17.06 -35.65
CA SER A 196 -29.97 15.86 -34.89
C SER A 196 -31.18 15.08 -34.38
N SER A 197 -31.09 13.76 -34.51
CA SER A 197 -32.09 12.80 -34.09
C SER A 197 -32.30 12.75 -32.57
N ILE A 198 -31.42 13.34 -31.76
CA ILE A 198 -31.70 13.55 -30.33
C ILE A 198 -32.90 14.49 -30.11
N LEU A 199 -33.09 15.48 -30.99
CA LEU A 199 -34.18 16.46 -30.89
C LEU A 199 -35.56 15.87 -31.24
N LYS A 200 -35.61 14.62 -31.73
CA LYS A 200 -36.83 13.94 -32.13
C LYS A 200 -37.51 13.19 -30.97
N PHE A 201 -36.81 12.99 -29.85
CA PHE A 201 -37.36 12.32 -28.67
C PHE A 201 -38.50 13.12 -28.05
N ARG A 202 -39.53 12.39 -27.56
CA ARG A 202 -40.75 12.95 -26.98
C ARG A 202 -41.10 12.25 -25.67
N ASP A 203 -41.87 12.95 -24.82
CA ASP A 203 -42.33 12.45 -23.52
C ASP A 203 -41.17 11.98 -22.62
N LEU A 204 -40.04 12.69 -22.61
CA LEU A 204 -38.96 12.39 -21.67
C LEU A 204 -39.38 12.70 -20.23
N VAL A 205 -38.89 11.87 -19.31
CA VAL A 205 -39.07 11.94 -17.86
C VAL A 205 -37.78 12.43 -17.18
N GLY A 206 -36.61 12.14 -17.77
CA GLY A 206 -35.32 12.68 -17.34
C GLY A 206 -34.50 13.19 -18.51
N PHE A 207 -33.88 14.36 -18.37
CA PHE A 207 -32.88 14.86 -19.32
C PHE A 207 -31.69 15.48 -18.58
N HIS A 208 -30.50 14.95 -18.85
CA HIS A 208 -29.28 15.35 -18.14
C HIS A 208 -28.16 15.69 -19.12
N LEU A 209 -27.77 16.96 -19.14
CA LEU A 209 -26.63 17.45 -19.90
C LEU A 209 -25.55 17.93 -18.94
N THR A 210 -24.38 17.28 -19.00
CA THR A 210 -23.24 17.56 -18.11
C THR A 210 -21.97 17.88 -18.92
N THR A 211 -21.08 18.72 -18.41
CA THR A 211 -19.77 19.00 -19.02
C THR A 211 -18.59 18.71 -18.08
N HIS A 212 -17.42 18.40 -18.64
CA HIS A 212 -16.23 18.09 -17.86
C HIS A 212 -14.98 18.75 -18.46
N GLY A 213 -14.33 19.62 -17.69
CA GLY A 213 -13.11 20.34 -18.05
C GLY A 213 -12.27 20.62 -16.81
N VAL A 214 -10.96 20.44 -16.90
CA VAL A 214 -10.02 20.68 -15.79
C VAL A 214 -9.37 22.04 -16.02
N TYR A 215 -9.98 23.10 -15.50
CA TYR A 215 -9.37 24.44 -15.48
C TYR A 215 -9.18 24.93 -14.06
N ARG A 216 -7.90 25.11 -13.71
CA ARG A 216 -7.46 25.85 -12.52
C ARG A 216 -7.53 27.35 -12.88
N TYR A 217 -7.89 28.18 -11.90
CA TYR A 217 -7.98 29.65 -11.97
C TYR A 217 -9.13 30.23 -12.80
N HIS A 218 -10.18 30.69 -12.10
CA HIS A 218 -10.93 31.89 -12.51
C HIS A 218 -11.18 32.75 -11.27
N HIS A 219 -10.76 34.02 -11.33
CA HIS A 219 -11.13 35.04 -10.33
C HIS A 219 -12.52 35.59 -10.67
N PRO A 220 -13.39 35.99 -9.71
CA PRO A 220 -14.75 36.47 -10.00
C PRO A 220 -14.82 37.52 -11.13
N ASN A 221 -13.86 38.45 -11.17
CA ASN A 221 -13.77 39.53 -12.17
C ASN A 221 -13.52 39.06 -13.62
N GLN A 222 -13.21 37.78 -13.86
CA GLN A 222 -12.99 37.26 -15.23
C GLN A 222 -14.29 36.71 -15.85
N ILE A 223 -15.24 36.25 -15.04
CA ILE A 223 -16.52 35.70 -15.52
C ILE A 223 -17.40 36.80 -16.16
N GLU A 224 -17.31 38.04 -15.68
CA GLU A 224 -18.02 39.19 -16.29
C GLU A 224 -17.52 39.52 -17.71
N VAL A 225 -16.29 39.12 -18.05
CA VAL A 225 -15.65 39.38 -19.36
C VAL A 225 -16.04 38.33 -20.41
N ALA A 226 -16.77 37.27 -20.01
CA ALA A 226 -17.32 36.23 -20.89
C ALA A 226 -18.51 36.70 -21.78
N VAL A 227 -18.29 37.78 -22.53
CA VAL A 227 -19.29 38.43 -23.40
C VAL A 227 -19.32 37.72 -24.76
N GLY A 228 -19.87 36.50 -24.80
CA GLY A 228 -20.01 35.75 -26.06
C GLY A 228 -20.56 34.32 -25.97
N GLY A 229 -21.23 33.95 -24.87
CA GLY A 229 -21.72 32.58 -24.68
C GLY A 229 -22.69 32.10 -25.77
N ASN A 230 -22.41 30.94 -26.36
CA ASN A 230 -23.33 30.26 -27.27
C ASN A 230 -24.60 29.86 -26.52
N SER A 231 -25.77 30.29 -27.00
CA SER A 231 -27.06 29.86 -26.48
C SER A 231 -27.26 28.35 -26.63
N ILE A 232 -28.07 27.75 -25.75
CA ILE A 232 -28.57 26.39 -25.97
C ILE A 232 -29.27 26.35 -27.35
N PRO A 233 -29.05 25.32 -28.19
CA PRO A 233 -29.68 25.23 -29.51
C PRO A 233 -31.22 25.34 -29.42
N PRO A 234 -31.88 26.22 -30.21
CA PRO A 234 -33.32 26.45 -30.10
C PRO A 234 -34.18 25.18 -30.19
N GLY A 235 -33.80 24.22 -31.03
CA GLY A 235 -34.50 22.93 -31.13
C GLY A 235 -34.41 22.06 -29.87
N LEU A 236 -33.36 22.20 -29.04
CA LEU A 236 -33.30 21.52 -27.74
C LEU A 236 -34.28 22.16 -26.74
N TYR A 237 -34.42 23.49 -26.77
CA TYR A 237 -35.39 24.20 -25.96
C TYR A 237 -36.84 23.79 -26.32
N GLU A 238 -37.17 23.77 -27.62
CA GLU A 238 -38.46 23.30 -28.15
C GLU A 238 -38.74 21.84 -27.75
N MET A 239 -37.75 20.94 -27.88
CA MET A 239 -37.87 19.54 -27.46
C MET A 239 -38.21 19.40 -25.96
N LEU A 240 -37.56 20.18 -25.09
CA LEU A 240 -37.72 20.04 -23.63
C LEU A 240 -39.04 20.62 -23.12
N ILE A 241 -39.54 21.72 -23.69
CA ILE A 241 -40.79 22.36 -23.25
C ILE A 241 -42.00 21.77 -23.98
N GLU A 242 -41.99 21.80 -25.31
CA GLU A 242 -43.18 21.49 -26.10
C GLU A 242 -43.36 19.97 -26.29
N HIS A 243 -42.25 19.25 -26.44
CA HIS A 243 -42.27 17.80 -26.70
C HIS A 243 -42.06 16.92 -25.45
N CYS A 244 -41.63 17.49 -24.31
CA CYS A 244 -41.37 16.75 -23.06
C CYS A 244 -42.02 17.39 -21.81
N PRO A 245 -43.35 17.64 -21.78
CA PRO A 245 -44.01 18.33 -20.66
C PRO A 245 -44.01 17.55 -19.33
N ARG A 246 -43.69 16.24 -19.34
CA ARG A 246 -43.69 15.34 -18.17
C ARG A 246 -42.30 15.11 -17.54
N LEU A 247 -41.34 16.01 -17.81
CA LEU A 247 -40.02 15.95 -17.19
C LEU A 247 -40.12 16.02 -15.65
N ARG A 248 -39.46 15.07 -14.99
CA ARG A 248 -39.31 14.96 -13.53
C ARG A 248 -37.91 15.34 -13.07
N GLU A 249 -36.91 15.09 -13.90
CA GLU A 249 -35.50 15.37 -13.60
C GLU A 249 -34.87 16.17 -14.76
N LEU A 250 -34.29 17.33 -14.45
CA LEU A 250 -33.63 18.19 -15.42
C LEU A 250 -32.25 18.62 -14.90
N THR A 251 -31.20 18.42 -15.69
CA THR A 251 -29.81 18.73 -15.31
C THR A 251 -29.09 19.46 -16.43
N PHE A 252 -28.53 20.63 -16.12
CA PHE A 252 -27.59 21.40 -16.95
C PHE A 252 -26.39 21.79 -16.09
N ASP A 253 -25.39 20.91 -16.02
CA ASP A 253 -24.29 21.01 -15.05
C ASP A 253 -22.91 20.86 -15.70
N GLY A 254 -21.84 21.12 -14.96
CA GLY A 254 -20.46 20.90 -15.37
C GLY A 254 -19.61 22.16 -15.47
N SER A 255 -18.37 21.97 -15.92
CA SER A 255 -17.32 23.00 -16.07
C SER A 255 -17.01 23.30 -17.54
N CYS A 256 -17.23 24.55 -17.98
CA CYS A 256 -16.97 25.04 -19.33
C CYS A 256 -15.91 26.14 -19.35
N PRO A 257 -15.12 26.31 -20.45
CA PRO A 257 -14.31 27.50 -20.66
C PRO A 257 -15.19 28.75 -20.84
N GLU A 258 -14.66 29.94 -20.53
CA GLU A 258 -15.39 31.23 -20.52
C GLU A 258 -16.21 31.51 -21.80
N LYS A 259 -15.73 31.05 -22.97
CA LYS A 259 -16.42 31.24 -24.27
C LYS A 259 -17.68 30.37 -24.46
N SER A 260 -18.00 29.46 -23.53
CA SER A 260 -18.99 28.39 -23.71
C SER A 260 -20.02 28.28 -22.56
N ILE A 261 -20.24 29.35 -21.79
CA ILE A 261 -21.29 29.38 -20.74
C ILE A 261 -22.68 29.35 -21.41
N TRP A 262 -23.50 28.36 -21.06
CA TRP A 262 -24.84 28.19 -21.62
C TRP A 262 -25.83 29.23 -21.09
N ASP A 263 -26.56 29.89 -21.99
CA ASP A 263 -27.75 30.65 -21.62
C ASP A 263 -28.93 29.69 -21.36
N VAL A 264 -29.32 29.53 -20.09
CA VAL A 264 -30.47 28.73 -19.66
C VAL A 264 -31.72 29.58 -19.40
N TRP A 265 -31.69 30.89 -19.68
CA TRP A 265 -32.83 31.79 -19.48
C TRP A 265 -34.14 31.25 -20.06
N PRO A 266 -34.19 30.69 -21.29
CA PRO A 266 -35.43 30.15 -21.83
C PRO A 266 -35.99 28.99 -20.98
N ILE A 267 -35.11 28.12 -20.46
CA ILE A 267 -35.49 26.94 -19.65
C ILE A 267 -36.13 27.38 -18.33
N LEU A 268 -35.65 28.47 -17.72
CA LEU A 268 -36.29 29.08 -16.54
C LEU A 268 -37.65 29.75 -16.87
N GLY A 269 -37.95 29.98 -18.15
CA GLY A 269 -39.28 30.33 -18.64
C GLY A 269 -40.24 29.14 -18.72
N GLY A 270 -39.74 27.90 -18.82
CA GLY A 270 -40.55 26.68 -18.95
C GLY A 270 -41.39 26.33 -17.71
N THR A 271 -42.36 25.42 -17.90
CA THR A 271 -43.24 24.92 -16.83
C THR A 271 -43.48 23.42 -17.01
N TRP A 272 -43.12 22.62 -16.01
CA TRP A 272 -43.20 21.15 -16.01
C TRP A 272 -43.92 20.66 -14.75
N PRO A 273 -45.22 20.27 -14.83
CA PRO A 273 -46.02 19.95 -13.64
C PRO A 273 -45.48 18.81 -12.77
N GLU A 274 -44.73 17.88 -13.36
CA GLU A 274 -44.15 16.72 -12.69
C GLU A 274 -42.71 16.93 -12.17
N LEU A 275 -42.11 18.12 -12.34
CA LEU A 275 -40.70 18.36 -12.01
C LEU A 275 -40.41 18.17 -10.52
N ARG A 276 -39.39 17.35 -10.22
CA ARG A 276 -38.94 16.98 -8.87
C ARG A 276 -37.48 17.30 -8.60
N SER A 277 -36.63 17.32 -9.62
CA SER A 277 -35.19 17.62 -9.48
C SER A 277 -34.72 18.59 -10.56
N LEU A 278 -34.06 19.67 -10.13
CA LEU A 278 -33.40 20.64 -11.00
C LEU A 278 -31.94 20.81 -10.56
N SER A 279 -31.01 20.70 -11.51
CA SER A 279 -29.57 20.92 -11.29
C SER A 279 -28.99 21.89 -12.33
N LEU A 280 -28.31 22.95 -11.87
CA LEU A 280 -27.77 24.05 -12.68
C LEU A 280 -26.31 24.34 -12.28
N GLY A 281 -25.37 24.29 -13.24
CA GLY A 281 -23.91 24.44 -13.03
C GLY A 281 -23.30 25.72 -13.62
N MET A 282 -22.29 25.60 -14.50
CA MET A 282 -21.73 26.72 -15.30
C MET A 282 -22.72 27.24 -16.35
N VAL A 283 -23.82 27.82 -15.88
CA VAL A 283 -24.89 28.37 -16.68
C VAL A 283 -25.07 29.86 -16.41
N LYS A 284 -25.50 30.59 -17.44
CA LYS A 284 -25.85 32.01 -17.39
C LYS A 284 -27.35 32.10 -17.20
N CYS A 285 -27.76 32.61 -16.03
CA CYS A 285 -29.16 32.84 -15.69
C CYS A 285 -29.58 34.32 -15.79
N PHE A 286 -28.70 35.21 -16.29
CA PHE A 286 -28.89 36.66 -16.28
C PHE A 286 -28.37 37.31 -17.57
N LYS A 287 -29.09 38.33 -18.07
CA LYS A 287 -28.61 39.18 -19.17
C LYS A 287 -27.72 40.29 -18.60
N VAL A 288 -26.54 40.48 -19.21
CA VAL A 288 -25.47 41.38 -18.72
C VAL A 288 -25.86 42.88 -18.72
N ARG A 289 -26.98 43.25 -19.37
CA ARG A 289 -27.48 44.64 -19.43
C ARG A 289 -29.01 44.72 -19.52
N ARG A 290 -29.73 44.75 -18.38
CA ARG A 290 -31.10 45.30 -18.21
C ARG A 290 -31.53 45.34 -16.72
N PRO A 291 -32.60 46.09 -16.35
CA PRO A 291 -32.84 46.54 -14.96
C PRO A 291 -33.73 45.60 -14.11
N ALA A 292 -33.87 45.97 -12.82
CA ALA A 292 -34.41 45.23 -11.67
C ALA A 292 -35.71 44.40 -11.80
N ALA A 293 -36.48 44.51 -12.88
CA ALA A 293 -37.70 43.72 -13.07
C ALA A 293 -37.42 42.22 -13.38
N GLU A 294 -36.19 41.90 -13.81
CA GLU A 294 -35.75 40.55 -14.21
C GLU A 294 -35.12 39.74 -13.06
N GLU A 295 -34.91 40.33 -11.88
CA GLU A 295 -34.17 39.73 -10.74
C GLU A 295 -34.93 38.58 -10.05
N THR A 296 -36.24 38.47 -10.30
CA THR A 296 -37.15 37.49 -9.67
C THR A 296 -37.40 36.19 -10.46
N ILE A 297 -36.68 35.90 -11.55
CA ILE A 297 -37.01 34.76 -12.44
C ILE A 297 -36.92 33.38 -11.76
N ILE A 298 -35.89 33.13 -10.94
CA ILE A 298 -35.76 31.86 -10.20
C ILE A 298 -36.87 31.74 -9.15
N ALA A 299 -37.30 32.85 -8.55
CA ALA A 299 -38.41 32.86 -7.61
C ALA A 299 -39.71 32.42 -8.27
N ARG A 300 -40.07 33.07 -9.39
CA ARG A 300 -41.24 32.71 -10.23
C ARG A 300 -41.13 31.32 -10.84
N PHE A 301 -39.92 30.79 -11.03
CA PHE A 301 -39.74 29.40 -11.45
C PHE A 301 -40.13 28.44 -10.31
N MET A 302 -39.64 28.65 -9.10
CA MET A 302 -39.97 27.79 -7.95
C MET A 302 -41.46 27.83 -7.60
N GLU A 303 -42.10 29.01 -7.67
CA GLU A 303 -43.55 29.18 -7.49
C GLU A 303 -44.38 28.35 -8.47
N ARG A 304 -43.94 28.26 -9.73
CA ARG A 304 -44.58 27.43 -10.78
C ARG A 304 -44.31 25.92 -10.63
N HIS A 305 -43.38 25.53 -9.76
CA HIS A 305 -42.96 24.13 -9.56
C HIS A 305 -43.08 23.71 -8.08
N PRO A 306 -44.28 23.72 -7.48
CA PRO A 306 -44.48 23.41 -6.05
C PRO A 306 -44.14 21.96 -5.67
N ASN A 307 -43.92 21.07 -6.66
CA ASN A 307 -43.52 19.67 -6.46
C ASN A 307 -41.99 19.45 -6.43
N LEU A 308 -41.18 20.49 -6.61
CA LEU A 308 -39.73 20.41 -6.68
C LEU A 308 -39.09 19.97 -5.34
N ARG A 309 -38.46 18.79 -5.32
CA ARG A 309 -37.87 18.19 -4.10
C ARG A 309 -36.37 18.35 -4.00
N GLU A 310 -35.66 18.44 -5.12
CA GLU A 310 -34.22 18.63 -5.18
C GLU A 310 -33.86 19.86 -6.01
N LEU A 311 -33.01 20.72 -5.45
CA LEU A 311 -32.45 21.88 -6.14
C LEU A 311 -30.94 21.91 -5.94
N ARG A 312 -30.18 21.97 -7.04
CA ARG A 312 -28.70 21.97 -7.02
C ARG A 312 -28.14 23.12 -7.83
N PHE A 313 -27.26 23.89 -7.19
CA PHE A 313 -26.42 24.89 -7.81
C PHE A 313 -24.95 24.48 -7.68
N ALA A 314 -24.30 24.25 -8.82
CA ALA A 314 -22.85 24.25 -8.93
C ALA A 314 -22.39 25.60 -9.51
N GLY A 315 -21.11 25.95 -9.33
CA GLY A 315 -20.57 27.14 -9.99
C GLY A 315 -20.63 26.98 -11.50
N ALA A 316 -20.95 28.00 -12.30
CA ALA A 316 -21.11 29.43 -12.02
C ALA A 316 -22.44 29.85 -11.37
N ALA A 317 -23.53 29.09 -11.48
CA ALA A 317 -24.86 29.46 -10.94
C ALA A 317 -24.85 29.78 -9.44
N HIS A 318 -23.85 29.31 -8.69
CA HIS A 318 -23.58 29.75 -7.32
C HIS A 318 -23.47 31.27 -7.13
N TRP A 319 -23.03 32.03 -8.13
CA TRP A 319 -22.86 33.49 -8.07
C TRP A 319 -24.17 34.27 -8.26
N ALA A 320 -25.29 33.59 -8.54
CA ALA A 320 -26.62 34.22 -8.54
C ALA A 320 -26.82 35.06 -7.27
N SER A 321 -27.33 36.28 -7.47
CA SER A 321 -27.22 37.40 -6.53
C SER A 321 -28.18 37.33 -5.34
N HIS A 322 -28.17 38.40 -4.54
CA HIS A 322 -28.83 38.59 -3.24
C HIS A 322 -30.36 38.43 -3.18
N GLU A 323 -31.06 37.89 -4.19
CA GLU A 323 -32.53 37.79 -4.21
C GLU A 323 -33.10 36.36 -4.12
N MET A 324 -32.28 35.30 -4.23
CA MET A 324 -32.72 33.95 -3.80
C MET A 324 -33.13 33.89 -2.31
N VAL A 325 -32.71 34.91 -1.57
CA VAL A 325 -32.94 35.23 -0.16
C VAL A 325 -34.36 34.95 0.34
N HIS A 326 -35.40 35.20 -0.47
CA HIS A 326 -36.79 35.07 -0.02
C HIS A 326 -37.53 33.80 -0.46
N THR A 327 -37.08 33.12 -1.52
CA THR A 327 -37.89 32.06 -2.17
C THR A 327 -37.70 30.66 -1.56
N CYS A 328 -36.52 30.32 -1.06
CA CYS A 328 -36.33 29.01 -0.44
C CYS A 328 -37.23 28.82 0.80
N SER A 329 -37.53 29.91 1.53
CA SER A 329 -38.41 29.95 2.70
C SER A 329 -39.86 29.50 2.45
N SER A 330 -40.39 29.69 1.25
CA SER A 330 -41.81 29.41 0.94
C SER A 330 -42.04 28.03 0.31
N HIS A 331 -40.97 27.31 -0.06
CA HIS A 331 -41.10 26.08 -0.84
C HIS A 331 -41.32 24.83 0.03
N MET A 332 -42.59 24.47 0.23
CA MET A 332 -42.99 23.45 1.21
C MET A 332 -42.54 22.01 0.91
N SER A 333 -42.09 21.68 -0.31
CA SER A 333 -41.73 20.30 -0.71
C SER A 333 -40.23 20.05 -0.90
N LEU A 334 -39.39 21.08 -0.76
CA LEU A 334 -37.94 21.00 -0.93
C LEU A 334 -37.32 20.12 0.16
N ALA A 335 -36.65 19.03 -0.25
CA ALA A 335 -36.06 18.03 0.64
C ALA A 335 -34.53 17.95 0.54
N TYR A 336 -33.97 18.29 -0.63
CA TYR A 336 -32.53 18.37 -0.90
C TYR A 336 -32.16 19.74 -1.46
N PHE A 337 -31.15 20.38 -0.87
CA PHE A 337 -30.55 21.61 -1.38
C PHE A 337 -29.02 21.47 -1.52
N GLN A 338 -28.48 21.97 -2.62
CA GLN A 338 -27.04 22.16 -2.83
C GLN A 338 -26.76 23.57 -3.36
N GLY A 339 -25.94 24.36 -2.66
CA GLY A 339 -25.72 25.78 -2.99
C GLY A 339 -24.98 26.55 -1.88
N ARG A 340 -24.92 27.88 -1.99
CA ARG A 340 -24.28 28.78 -1.02
C ARG A 340 -25.17 29.05 0.20
N ASN A 341 -24.55 29.28 1.36
CA ASN A 341 -25.23 29.61 2.60
C ASN A 341 -26.04 30.91 2.51
N VAL A 342 -25.63 31.87 1.69
CA VAL A 342 -26.35 33.13 1.44
C VAL A 342 -27.74 32.87 0.84
N GLN A 343 -27.93 31.77 0.11
CA GLN A 343 -29.21 31.36 -0.47
C GLN A 343 -30.17 30.73 0.56
N LEU A 344 -29.67 30.28 1.71
CA LEU A 344 -30.47 29.71 2.81
C LEU A 344 -30.58 30.62 4.05
N LYS A 345 -29.57 31.46 4.31
CA LYS A 345 -29.45 32.35 5.48
C LYS A 345 -30.71 33.15 5.87
N PRO A 346 -31.56 33.60 4.93
CA PRO A 346 -32.75 34.40 5.25
C PRO A 346 -34.06 33.59 5.23
N ALA A 347 -34.00 32.30 4.91
CA ALA A 347 -35.17 31.42 4.96
C ALA A 347 -35.46 31.02 6.41
N GLU A 348 -36.48 31.63 7.02
CA GLU A 348 -36.82 31.41 8.44
C GLU A 348 -37.09 29.93 8.80
N SER A 349 -37.70 29.18 7.88
CA SER A 349 -37.82 27.72 7.98
C SER A 349 -38.05 27.08 6.60
N VAL A 350 -37.61 25.83 6.44
CA VAL A 350 -37.97 24.97 5.29
C VAL A 350 -38.35 23.58 5.83
N PRO A 351 -39.64 23.30 6.09
CA PRO A 351 -40.06 22.15 6.92
C PRO A 351 -39.62 20.77 6.41
N CYS A 352 -39.58 20.60 5.09
CA CYS A 352 -39.24 19.33 4.45
C CYS A 352 -37.74 19.13 4.23
N LEU A 353 -36.89 20.12 4.50
CA LEU A 353 -35.46 20.06 4.20
C LEU A 353 -34.75 19.04 5.09
N LYS A 354 -34.27 17.95 4.47
CA LYS A 354 -33.56 16.86 5.16
C LYS A 354 -32.09 16.77 4.79
N SER A 355 -31.71 17.23 3.60
CA SER A 355 -30.36 17.13 3.07
C SER A 355 -29.86 18.48 2.56
N VAL A 356 -28.73 18.93 3.07
CA VAL A 356 -28.09 20.18 2.68
C VAL A 356 -26.62 19.93 2.33
N PHE A 357 -26.17 20.40 1.17
CA PHE A 357 -24.75 20.42 0.80
C PHE A 357 -24.32 21.85 0.49
N LEU A 358 -23.42 22.42 1.28
CA LEU A 358 -22.99 23.80 1.09
C LEU A 358 -21.72 23.90 0.27
N THR A 359 -21.77 24.83 -0.69
CA THR A 359 -20.73 25.07 -1.69
C THR A 359 -19.93 26.34 -1.44
N ASP A 360 -20.14 27.01 -0.30
CA ASP A 360 -19.37 28.20 0.06
C ASP A 360 -17.89 27.89 0.22
N LEU A 361 -17.07 28.79 -0.31
CA LEU A 361 -15.66 28.84 0.03
C LEU A 361 -15.54 29.34 1.48
N PHE A 362 -15.21 28.41 2.38
CA PHE A 362 -14.66 28.67 3.71
C PHE A 362 -15.65 29.26 4.70
N VAL A 363 -16.48 28.36 5.23
CA VAL A 363 -17.44 28.66 6.30
C VAL A 363 -16.71 28.97 7.61
N ASP A 364 -16.72 30.24 8.04
CA ASP A 364 -16.32 30.58 9.41
C ASP A 364 -17.32 29.96 10.41
N SER A 365 -16.76 29.13 11.30
CA SER A 365 -17.48 28.34 12.30
C SER A 365 -18.42 29.14 13.19
N ALA A 366 -18.15 30.43 13.42
CA ALA A 366 -18.98 31.30 14.25
C ALA A 366 -20.32 31.67 13.59
N ASN A 367 -20.33 31.94 12.28
CA ASN A 367 -21.50 32.53 11.59
C ASN A 367 -22.53 31.49 11.10
N PHE A 368 -22.15 30.23 10.97
CA PHE A 368 -22.96 29.23 10.28
C PHE A 368 -23.86 28.38 11.19
N SER A 369 -23.44 28.12 12.42
CA SER A 369 -24.23 27.31 13.36
C SER A 369 -25.61 27.90 13.66
N GLY A 370 -25.76 29.23 13.60
CA GLY A 370 -27.04 29.92 13.70
C GLY A 370 -28.03 29.59 12.57
N ILE A 371 -27.53 29.42 11.34
CA ILE A 371 -28.35 29.06 10.18
C ILE A 371 -28.83 27.62 10.31
N LEU A 372 -27.94 26.68 10.65
CA LEU A 372 -28.33 25.27 10.84
C LEU A 372 -29.38 25.07 11.95
N ARG A 373 -29.36 25.90 13.01
CA ARG A 373 -30.36 25.85 14.09
C ARG A 373 -31.78 26.20 13.61
N GLN A 374 -31.94 26.96 12.53
CA GLN A 374 -33.26 27.23 11.91
C GLN A 374 -33.84 25.95 11.26
N PHE A 375 -32.98 25.00 10.90
CA PHE A 375 -33.33 23.77 10.18
C PHE A 375 -33.15 22.51 11.04
N GLY A 376 -33.85 22.45 12.18
CA GLY A 376 -33.76 21.33 13.14
C GLY A 376 -34.14 19.94 12.58
N GLY A 377 -34.64 19.86 11.35
CA GLY A 377 -35.00 18.62 10.66
C GLY A 377 -33.89 17.91 9.87
N ILE A 378 -32.69 18.49 9.75
CA ILE A 378 -31.60 17.99 8.88
C ILE A 378 -31.08 16.61 9.35
N THR A 379 -30.99 15.67 8.41
CA THR A 379 -30.43 14.32 8.62
C THR A 379 -29.19 14.05 7.76
N ARG A 380 -28.94 14.85 6.71
CA ARG A 380 -27.72 14.81 5.89
C ARG A 380 -27.13 16.20 5.71
N LEU A 381 -25.84 16.34 5.99
CA LEU A 381 -25.10 17.60 5.85
C LEU A 381 -23.79 17.39 5.11
N GLY A 382 -23.50 18.22 4.12
CA GLY A 382 -22.22 18.30 3.43
C GLY A 382 -21.64 19.71 3.50
N LEU A 383 -20.34 19.84 3.80
CA LEU A 383 -19.66 21.13 3.97
C LEU A 383 -18.27 21.14 3.32
N ILE A 384 -17.88 22.31 2.81
CA ILE A 384 -16.50 22.64 2.43
C ILE A 384 -15.90 23.54 3.51
N VAL A 385 -14.71 23.20 4.01
CA VAL A 385 -14.09 23.74 5.23
C VAL A 385 -12.66 24.18 4.94
N ASP A 386 -12.28 25.38 5.39
CA ASP A 386 -10.87 25.77 5.46
C ASP A 386 -10.26 25.33 6.81
N GLU A 387 -9.05 24.78 6.79
CA GLU A 387 -8.39 24.27 8.00
C GLU A 387 -7.21 25.16 8.40
N HIS A 388 -7.50 26.21 9.18
CA HIS A 388 -6.49 26.75 10.08
C HIS A 388 -6.38 25.86 11.33
N GLN A 389 -5.16 25.49 11.71
CA GLN A 389 -4.89 24.48 12.74
C GLN A 389 -5.53 24.88 14.09
N GLY A 390 -6.31 23.97 14.68
CA GLY A 390 -6.87 24.10 16.04
C GLY A 390 -8.40 24.23 16.13
N MET A 391 -9.09 24.72 15.09
CA MET A 391 -10.53 25.07 15.19
C MET A 391 -11.52 23.96 14.81
N VAL A 392 -11.08 22.86 14.18
CA VAL A 392 -11.94 21.75 13.72
C VAL A 392 -12.82 21.19 14.85
N LYS A 393 -12.29 21.10 16.07
CA LYS A 393 -13.03 20.59 17.24
C LYS A 393 -14.22 21.46 17.63
N VAL A 394 -14.07 22.79 17.54
CA VAL A 394 -15.13 23.75 17.85
C VAL A 394 -16.19 23.70 16.75
N MET A 395 -15.76 23.73 15.48
CA MET A 395 -16.64 23.60 14.32
C MET A 395 -17.50 22.32 14.36
N CYS A 396 -16.89 21.14 14.55
CA CYS A 396 -17.64 19.89 14.62
C CYS A 396 -18.66 19.87 15.77
N GLN A 397 -18.31 20.44 16.93
CA GLN A 397 -19.27 20.56 18.05
C GLN A 397 -20.43 21.46 17.69
N SER A 398 -20.16 22.67 17.16
CA SER A 398 -21.20 23.59 16.70
C SER A 398 -22.14 22.99 15.64
N ILE A 399 -21.64 22.12 14.76
CA ILE A 399 -22.45 21.38 13.78
C ILE A 399 -23.36 20.36 14.48
N PHE A 400 -22.83 19.55 15.40
CA PHE A 400 -23.62 18.53 16.09
C PHE A 400 -24.64 19.13 17.06
N ASP A 401 -24.34 20.29 17.66
CA ASP A 401 -25.25 21.04 18.52
C ASP A 401 -26.37 21.72 17.70
N ALA A 402 -26.10 22.12 16.44
CA ALA A 402 -27.09 22.70 15.55
C ALA A 402 -27.95 21.66 14.81
N CYS A 403 -27.42 20.47 14.53
CA CYS A 403 -28.11 19.38 13.84
C CYS A 403 -28.14 18.08 14.68
N PRO A 404 -28.99 18.00 15.73
CA PRO A 404 -29.02 16.84 16.62
C PRO A 404 -29.51 15.54 15.94
N LEU A 405 -30.30 15.65 14.86
CA LEU A 405 -30.84 14.51 14.10
C LEU A 405 -29.93 14.02 12.96
N LEU A 406 -28.68 14.49 12.90
CA LEU A 406 -27.76 14.20 11.81
C LEU A 406 -27.39 12.70 11.73
N VAL A 407 -27.63 12.08 10.56
CA VAL A 407 -27.35 10.66 10.27
C VAL A 407 -26.14 10.50 9.34
N HIS A 408 -25.97 11.40 8.38
CA HIS A 408 -24.86 11.41 7.43
C HIS A 408 -24.14 12.77 7.43
N LEU A 409 -22.81 12.76 7.50
CA LEU A 409 -21.97 13.95 7.44
C LEU A 409 -20.87 13.80 6.38
N ASP A 410 -20.76 14.73 5.44
CA ASP A 410 -19.66 14.88 4.46
C ASP A 410 -18.87 16.16 4.79
N LEU A 411 -17.59 16.03 5.12
CA LEU A 411 -16.69 17.15 5.36
C LEU A 411 -15.55 17.13 4.35
N ARG A 412 -15.39 18.25 3.62
CA ARG A 412 -14.36 18.43 2.60
C ARG A 412 -13.40 19.54 3.01
N PHE A 413 -12.15 19.19 3.28
CA PHE A 413 -11.13 20.08 3.83
C PHE A 413 -10.17 20.59 2.75
N ARG A 414 -9.83 21.89 2.80
CA ARG A 414 -8.94 22.53 1.82
C ARG A 414 -7.51 22.01 1.84
N ASP A 415 -6.88 22.06 3.02
CA ASP A 415 -5.42 21.99 3.20
C ASP A 415 -4.93 20.80 4.06
N GLY A 416 -5.80 19.83 4.38
CA GLY A 416 -5.40 18.65 5.13
C GLY A 416 -6.53 17.63 5.36
N LEU A 417 -6.16 16.38 5.62
CA LEU A 417 -7.00 15.47 6.42
C LEU A 417 -6.14 14.80 7.50
N SER A 418 -5.43 15.62 8.29
CA SER A 418 -4.58 15.14 9.39
C SER A 418 -5.40 14.68 10.59
N ASN A 419 -6.49 15.39 10.89
CA ASN A 419 -7.29 15.26 12.11
C ASN A 419 -8.44 14.21 12.05
N TYR A 420 -8.44 13.30 11.06
CA TYR A 420 -9.50 12.29 10.85
C TYR A 420 -9.87 11.48 12.10
N ALA A 421 -8.88 11.11 12.91
CA ALA A 421 -9.09 10.34 14.12
C ALA A 421 -9.70 11.17 15.28
N GLU A 422 -9.50 12.49 15.29
CA GLU A 422 -10.13 13.38 16.25
C GLU A 422 -11.56 13.71 15.84
N ILE A 423 -11.81 13.99 14.55
CA ILE A 423 -13.16 14.17 14.00
C ILE A 423 -14.02 12.93 14.30
N ALA A 424 -13.47 11.73 14.10
CA ALA A 424 -14.13 10.48 14.51
C ALA A 424 -14.42 10.42 16.02
N ALA A 425 -13.50 10.88 16.89
CA ALA A 425 -13.73 10.90 18.33
C ALA A 425 -14.85 11.88 18.75
N ILE A 426 -14.89 13.07 18.14
CA ILE A 426 -15.90 14.10 18.42
C ILE A 426 -17.27 13.65 17.91
N SER A 427 -17.34 13.03 16.73
CA SER A 427 -18.59 12.55 16.12
C SER A 427 -19.35 11.51 16.96
N ARG A 428 -18.70 10.89 17.95
CA ARG A 428 -19.35 10.03 18.94
C ARG A 428 -20.41 10.77 19.77
N LYS A 429 -20.31 12.10 19.92
CA LYS A 429 -21.34 12.95 20.56
C LYS A 429 -22.66 12.93 19.78
N ALA A 430 -22.62 12.89 18.44
CA ALA A 430 -23.80 12.80 17.60
C ALA A 430 -24.41 11.38 17.68
N VAL A 431 -25.48 11.23 18.46
CA VAL A 431 -26.07 9.92 18.78
C VAL A 431 -26.69 9.25 17.54
N HIS A 432 -27.20 10.04 16.60
CA HIS A 432 -27.88 9.57 15.39
C HIS A 432 -26.93 9.33 14.20
N LEU A 433 -25.68 9.77 14.28
CA LEU A 433 -24.74 9.64 13.16
C LEU A 433 -24.42 8.16 12.87
N ARG A 434 -24.59 7.75 11.62
CA ARG A 434 -24.28 6.39 11.11
C ARG A 434 -23.30 6.39 9.95
N SER A 435 -23.14 7.53 9.27
CA SER A 435 -22.25 7.64 8.11
C SER A 435 -21.38 8.89 8.19
N LEU A 436 -20.09 8.75 7.90
CA LEU A 436 -19.11 9.83 7.93
C LEU A 436 -18.19 9.78 6.70
N THR A 437 -18.26 10.80 5.86
CA THR A 437 -17.39 11.00 4.70
C THR A 437 -16.40 12.10 5.02
N LEU A 438 -15.10 11.83 4.87
CA LEU A 438 -14.04 12.81 5.03
C LEU A 438 -13.17 12.86 3.77
N VAL A 439 -13.11 14.04 3.16
CA VAL A 439 -12.28 14.35 1.99
C VAL A 439 -11.32 15.45 2.41
N GLY A 440 -10.02 15.37 2.10
CA GLY A 440 -9.15 16.52 2.34
C GLY A 440 -7.87 16.51 1.53
N GLY A 441 -7.42 17.70 1.13
CA GLY A 441 -6.21 17.91 0.34
C GLY A 441 -4.93 17.49 1.06
N VAL A 442 -3.91 17.10 0.28
CA VAL A 442 -2.58 16.62 0.71
C VAL A 442 -2.56 15.23 1.38
N TYR A 443 -2.43 14.19 0.55
CA TYR A 443 -1.75 12.96 0.93
C TYR A 443 -0.27 13.25 1.21
N ARG A 444 0.13 13.42 2.48
CA ARG A 444 1.55 13.35 2.86
C ARG A 444 2.00 11.88 2.79
N PRO A 445 3.02 11.50 1.99
CA PRO A 445 3.51 10.12 1.90
C PRO A 445 4.14 9.58 3.21
N LEU A 446 4.33 10.45 4.20
CA LEU A 446 4.94 10.15 5.51
C LEU A 446 4.15 9.13 6.34
N ASP A 447 2.84 9.02 6.13
CA ASP A 447 1.96 8.17 6.91
C ASP A 447 1.81 6.79 6.22
N ASN A 448 2.85 5.94 6.33
CA ASN A 448 2.93 4.54 5.83
C ASN A 448 1.85 3.57 6.38
N ILE A 449 0.83 4.12 7.04
CA ILE A 449 -0.29 3.43 7.67
C ILE A 449 -1.32 3.07 6.59
N SER A 450 -1.53 1.77 6.36
CA SER A 450 -2.52 1.27 5.37
C SER A 450 -3.92 1.86 5.59
N MET A 451 -4.71 2.05 4.53
CA MET A 451 -6.09 2.56 4.63
C MET A 451 -6.92 1.72 5.60
N GLY A 452 -6.77 0.40 5.59
CA GLY A 452 -7.40 -0.49 6.58
C GLY A 452 -7.04 -0.17 8.04
N THR A 453 -5.81 0.26 8.31
CA THR A 453 -5.39 0.67 9.67
C THR A 453 -5.93 2.07 10.02
N LYS A 454 -6.02 3.00 9.05
CA LYS A 454 -6.69 4.30 9.25
C LYS A 454 -8.19 4.11 9.56
N GLY A 455 -8.87 3.23 8.84
CA GLY A 455 -10.27 2.87 9.12
C GLY A 455 -10.47 2.16 10.46
N GLN A 456 -9.55 1.27 10.86
CA GLN A 456 -9.56 0.69 12.21
C GLN A 456 -9.47 1.76 13.31
N LYS A 457 -8.66 2.82 13.13
CA LYS A 457 -8.62 3.94 14.10
C LYS A 457 -9.97 4.67 14.20
N ILE A 458 -10.67 4.90 13.08
CA ILE A 458 -11.97 5.58 13.07
C ILE A 458 -13.04 4.77 13.83
N ILE A 459 -13.19 3.48 13.51
CA ILE A 459 -14.23 2.66 14.14
C ILE A 459 -13.97 2.41 15.63
N LEU A 460 -12.70 2.40 16.07
CA LEU A 460 -12.34 2.34 17.48
C LEU A 460 -12.68 3.64 18.24
N LYS A 461 -12.67 4.80 17.55
CA LYS A 461 -13.05 6.09 18.15
C LYS A 461 -14.58 6.32 18.15
N ASN A 462 -15.28 5.92 17.09
CA ASN A 462 -16.75 5.93 17.03
C ASN A 462 -17.35 4.60 16.51
N PRO A 463 -17.68 3.65 17.41
CA PRO A 463 -18.25 2.35 17.03
C PRO A 463 -19.72 2.40 16.58
N ARG A 464 -20.36 3.58 16.57
CA ARG A 464 -21.75 3.78 16.10
C ARG A 464 -21.87 3.98 14.58
N LEU A 465 -20.77 4.27 13.88
CA LEU A 465 -20.76 4.35 12.43
C LEU A 465 -21.04 2.96 11.83
N ASP A 466 -21.92 2.91 10.83
CA ASP A 466 -22.21 1.71 10.02
C ASP A 466 -21.44 1.74 8.70
N SER A 467 -21.18 2.95 8.17
CA SER A 467 -20.25 3.17 7.06
C SER A 467 -19.43 4.43 7.26
N PHE A 468 -18.25 4.50 6.64
CA PHE A 468 -17.48 5.74 6.53
C PHE A 468 -16.55 5.69 5.30
N ALA A 469 -16.14 6.86 4.81
CA ALA A 469 -15.29 6.96 3.64
C ALA A 469 -14.17 7.98 3.85
N LEU A 470 -12.98 7.66 3.32
CA LEU A 470 -11.77 8.47 3.41
C LEU A 470 -11.19 8.72 2.01
N TYR A 471 -10.98 9.99 1.67
CA TYR A 471 -10.39 10.42 0.39
C TYR A 471 -9.24 11.42 0.66
N PHE A 472 -8.01 11.09 0.23
CA PHE A 472 -6.79 11.87 0.53
C PHE A 472 -6.17 12.56 -0.70
N GLY A 473 -6.35 13.89 -0.80
CA GLY A 473 -6.23 14.76 -1.98
C GLY A 473 -4.84 15.35 -2.36
N GLU A 474 -4.86 16.19 -3.41
CA GLU A 474 -4.01 17.37 -3.65
C GLU A 474 -4.82 18.55 -3.09
N ARG A 475 -4.21 19.74 -2.96
CA ARG A 475 -4.94 20.92 -2.49
C ARG A 475 -6.20 21.20 -3.33
N PHE A 476 -7.30 21.51 -2.65
CA PHE A 476 -8.50 22.06 -3.29
C PHE A 476 -8.15 23.33 -4.07
N SER A 477 -8.63 23.44 -5.31
CA SER A 477 -8.57 24.68 -6.08
C SER A 477 -9.93 25.36 -6.08
N HIS A 478 -9.96 26.66 -6.40
CA HIS A 478 -11.19 27.48 -6.41
C HIS A 478 -12.26 27.03 -7.44
N ALA A 479 -11.95 26.06 -8.31
CA ALA A 479 -12.85 25.58 -9.36
C ALA A 479 -13.65 24.30 -9.00
N ASP A 480 -13.28 23.60 -7.92
CA ASP A 480 -13.68 22.19 -7.69
C ASP A 480 -15.06 22.01 -6.99
N VAL A 481 -16.01 22.91 -7.25
CA VAL A 481 -17.27 23.05 -6.50
C VAL A 481 -18.40 22.14 -7.02
N SER A 482 -18.26 21.55 -8.21
CA SER A 482 -19.32 20.80 -8.92
C SER A 482 -19.60 19.38 -8.42
N GLY A 483 -18.98 18.95 -7.31
CA GLY A 483 -19.27 17.63 -6.70
C GLY A 483 -18.76 16.41 -7.48
N VAL A 484 -18.10 16.60 -8.62
CA VAL A 484 -17.45 15.54 -9.40
C VAL A 484 -16.25 14.97 -8.63
N LEU A 485 -16.09 13.65 -8.64
CA LEU A 485 -15.08 12.93 -7.86
C LEU A 485 -13.64 13.24 -8.32
N PHE A 486 -12.76 13.44 -7.34
CA PHE A 486 -11.42 14.01 -7.53
C PHE A 486 -10.36 13.00 -8.04
N ASP A 487 -9.57 13.39 -9.05
CA ASP A 487 -8.89 12.46 -9.97
C ASP A 487 -7.43 12.03 -9.63
N ARG A 488 -6.97 12.09 -8.36
CA ARG A 488 -5.53 11.80 -8.06
C ARG A 488 -5.23 10.95 -6.80
N PHE A 489 -6.19 10.23 -6.22
CA PHE A 489 -6.11 9.88 -4.78
C PHE A 489 -6.24 8.43 -4.35
N ALA A 490 -5.61 8.14 -3.20
CA ALA A 490 -5.90 6.96 -2.41
C ALA A 490 -7.22 7.15 -1.67
N PHE A 491 -8.18 6.27 -1.92
CA PHE A 491 -9.47 6.28 -1.23
C PHE A 491 -9.81 4.90 -0.64
N GLY A 492 -10.65 4.93 0.39
CA GLY A 492 -11.17 3.75 1.04
C GLY A 492 -12.58 3.99 1.52
N GLU A 493 -13.52 3.18 1.05
CA GLU A 493 -14.88 3.09 1.59
C GLU A 493 -14.94 1.89 2.54
N PHE A 494 -15.53 2.10 3.71
CA PHE A 494 -15.54 1.15 4.81
C PHE A 494 -16.97 0.86 5.25
N THR A 495 -17.35 -0.42 5.22
CA THR A 495 -18.62 -0.92 5.76
C THR A 495 -18.34 -1.73 7.02
N VAL A 496 -19.05 -1.42 8.10
CA VAL A 496 -18.81 -1.99 9.43
C VAL A 496 -19.59 -3.28 9.60
N LEU A 497 -18.87 -4.38 9.82
CA LEU A 497 -19.46 -5.67 10.17
C LEU A 497 -19.75 -5.68 11.68
N ARG A 498 -20.95 -6.11 12.09
CA ARG A 498 -21.39 -6.15 13.49
C ARG A 498 -21.75 -7.57 13.95
N ASP A 499 -21.51 -7.85 15.22
CA ASP A 499 -22.01 -9.06 15.89
C ASP A 499 -23.55 -9.02 16.07
N LYS A 500 -24.18 -10.20 16.01
CA LYS A 500 -25.63 -10.41 16.09
C LYS A 500 -26.19 -10.28 17.52
N VAL A 501 -25.38 -10.47 18.56
CA VAL A 501 -25.83 -10.52 19.96
C VAL A 501 -25.60 -9.19 20.66
N GLY A 502 -24.46 -8.54 20.43
CA GLY A 502 -24.09 -7.27 21.09
C GLY A 502 -24.06 -6.03 20.20
N GLY A 503 -24.30 -6.13 18.88
CA GLY A 503 -24.22 -5.00 17.94
C GLY A 503 -22.82 -4.36 17.79
N ARG A 504 -21.80 -4.98 18.39
CA ARG A 504 -20.41 -4.49 18.43
C ARG A 504 -19.73 -4.68 17.06
N PRO A 505 -18.88 -3.74 16.61
CA PRO A 505 -18.05 -3.95 15.41
C PRO A 505 -17.15 -5.19 15.54
N THR A 506 -17.18 -6.08 14.56
CA THR A 506 -16.34 -7.30 14.48
C THR A 506 -15.29 -7.21 13.37
N GLY A 507 -15.57 -6.46 12.32
CA GLY A 507 -14.68 -6.31 11.17
C GLY A 507 -15.00 -5.08 10.33
N LEU A 508 -14.09 -4.75 9.42
CA LEU A 508 -14.33 -3.79 8.36
C LEU A 508 -14.25 -4.51 7.02
N LEU A 509 -15.27 -4.33 6.19
CA LEU A 509 -15.19 -4.55 4.75
C LEU A 509 -14.61 -3.27 4.13
N ILE A 510 -13.60 -3.40 3.27
CA ILE A 510 -12.89 -2.25 2.69
C ILE A 510 -12.95 -2.35 1.17
N LYS A 511 -13.48 -1.33 0.51
CA LYS A 511 -13.34 -1.09 -0.93
C LYS A 511 -12.20 -0.08 -1.10
N GLU A 512 -10.97 -0.59 -1.21
CA GLU A 512 -9.74 0.20 -1.42
C GLU A 512 -9.36 0.16 -2.91
N VAL A 513 -8.97 1.31 -3.46
CA VAL A 513 -8.32 1.42 -4.77
C VAL A 513 -7.00 2.16 -4.60
N LYS A 514 -5.91 1.50 -4.99
CA LYS A 514 -4.57 2.12 -5.10
C LYS A 514 -4.22 2.30 -6.57
N LYS A 515 -3.70 3.47 -6.93
CA LYS A 515 -3.01 3.70 -8.20
C LYS A 515 -1.51 3.44 -7.98
N GLY A 516 -0.88 2.66 -8.86
CA GLY A 516 0.58 2.57 -8.89
C GLY A 516 1.18 3.88 -9.40
N LEU A 517 2.36 4.24 -8.90
CA LEU A 517 3.19 5.28 -9.49
C LEU A 517 3.92 4.68 -10.70
N GLY A 518 3.69 5.25 -11.88
CA GLY A 518 4.31 4.82 -13.14
C GLY A 518 3.40 4.03 -14.09
N THR A 519 3.63 4.23 -15.39
CA THR A 519 2.89 3.70 -16.56
C THR A 519 1.48 4.26 -16.82
N HIS A 520 1.20 4.57 -18.09
CA HIS A 520 -0.06 5.15 -18.59
C HIS A 520 -1.24 4.14 -18.68
N LEU A 521 -1.09 2.94 -18.10
CA LEU A 521 -2.10 1.87 -18.09
C LEU A 521 -2.42 1.45 -16.64
N GLY A 522 -2.98 2.39 -15.88
CA GLY A 522 -3.26 2.21 -14.45
C GLY A 522 -4.36 1.19 -14.17
N HIS A 523 -4.00 -0.07 -13.92
CA HIS A 523 -4.92 -1.08 -13.40
C HIS A 523 -5.44 -0.69 -12.01
N ARG A 524 -6.70 -0.27 -11.92
CA ARG A 524 -7.44 -0.14 -10.65
C ARG A 524 -7.62 -1.53 -10.03
N TYR A 525 -6.86 -1.85 -8.98
CA TYR A 525 -7.13 -3.02 -8.15
C TYR A 525 -8.18 -2.68 -7.09
N VAL A 526 -9.39 -3.24 -7.22
CA VAL A 526 -10.35 -3.31 -6.11
C VAL A 526 -10.00 -4.53 -5.28
N LYS A 527 -9.53 -4.32 -4.05
CA LYS A 527 -9.18 -5.42 -3.14
C LYS A 527 -10.09 -5.39 -1.92
N GLU A 528 -11.07 -6.29 -1.92
CA GLU A 528 -11.96 -6.50 -0.79
C GLU A 528 -11.20 -7.24 0.33
N ILE A 529 -10.91 -6.54 1.44
CA ILE A 529 -10.18 -7.11 2.58
C ILE A 529 -11.05 -7.06 3.82
N THR A 530 -11.51 -8.23 4.29
CA THR A 530 -12.06 -8.37 5.64
C THR A 530 -10.92 -8.29 6.65
N LYS A 531 -10.69 -7.11 7.24
CA LYS A 531 -9.84 -6.99 8.42
C LYS A 531 -10.70 -7.14 9.67
N ASN A 532 -10.49 -8.24 10.41
CA ASN A 532 -11.05 -8.38 11.75
C ASN A 532 -10.56 -7.21 12.61
N ILE A 533 -11.48 -6.58 13.35
CA ILE A 533 -11.11 -5.62 14.39
C ILE A 533 -10.61 -6.48 15.54
N ILE A 534 -9.28 -6.46 15.77
CA ILE A 534 -8.58 -7.36 16.72
C ILE A 534 -9.33 -7.37 18.06
N PRO A 535 -9.99 -8.49 18.44
CA PRO A 535 -10.78 -8.53 19.65
C PRO A 535 -9.86 -8.55 20.88
N LYS A 536 -10.42 -8.22 22.06
CA LYS A 536 -9.72 -8.43 23.34
C LYS A 536 -9.30 -9.90 23.57
N GLU A 537 -9.88 -10.84 22.84
CA GLU A 537 -9.48 -12.26 22.77
C GLU A 537 -8.02 -12.44 22.33
N SER A 538 -7.49 -11.58 21.45
CA SER A 538 -6.06 -11.60 21.09
C SER A 538 -5.17 -11.22 22.28
N MET A 539 -5.67 -10.49 23.27
CA MET A 539 -4.95 -10.21 24.51
C MET A 539 -4.89 -11.45 25.41
N TYR A 540 -5.92 -12.31 25.39
CA TYR A 540 -5.88 -13.63 26.02
C TYR A 540 -4.96 -14.60 25.26
N PHE A 541 -4.94 -14.56 23.92
CA PHE A 541 -4.03 -15.37 23.12
C PHE A 541 -2.56 -14.95 23.32
N VAL A 542 -2.27 -13.65 23.37
CA VAL A 542 -0.94 -13.13 23.73
C VAL A 542 -0.61 -13.44 25.18
N SER A 543 -1.56 -13.35 26.12
CA SER A 543 -1.33 -13.76 27.52
C SER A 543 -1.05 -15.26 27.63
N LEU A 544 -1.77 -16.12 26.90
CA LEU A 544 -1.52 -17.57 26.81
C LEU A 544 -0.19 -17.89 26.12
N LEU A 545 0.21 -17.10 25.11
CA LEU A 545 1.52 -17.21 24.48
C LEU A 545 2.62 -16.83 25.47
N VAL A 546 2.48 -15.72 26.19
CA VAL A 546 3.42 -15.31 27.24
C VAL A 546 3.45 -16.32 28.40
N LEU A 547 2.30 -16.86 28.82
CA LEU A 547 2.23 -17.89 29.86
C LEU A 547 2.90 -19.20 29.41
N SER A 548 2.65 -19.64 28.17
CA SER A 548 3.24 -20.86 27.62
C SER A 548 4.73 -20.71 27.33
N VAL A 549 5.19 -19.55 26.85
CA VAL A 549 6.62 -19.20 26.81
C VAL A 549 7.23 -19.20 28.21
N SER A 550 6.55 -18.64 29.22
CA SER A 550 7.02 -18.62 30.61
C SER A 550 7.12 -20.02 31.22
N LEU A 551 6.11 -20.87 31.00
CA LEU A 551 6.08 -22.26 31.47
C LEU A 551 7.10 -23.13 30.73
N CYS A 552 7.22 -23.00 29.41
CA CYS A 552 8.24 -23.71 28.64
C CYS A 552 9.65 -23.26 29.01
N ARG A 553 9.89 -21.97 29.28
CA ARG A 553 11.18 -21.50 29.78
C ARG A 553 11.48 -22.03 31.18
N ALA A 554 10.52 -21.98 32.10
CA ALA A 554 10.68 -22.53 33.44
C ALA A 554 11.02 -24.03 33.41
N TYR A 555 10.42 -24.79 32.48
CA TYR A 555 10.73 -26.20 32.25
C TYR A 555 12.12 -26.43 31.62
N LEU A 556 12.49 -25.64 30.60
CA LEU A 556 13.79 -25.76 29.94
C LEU A 556 14.95 -25.33 30.86
N ASP A 557 14.78 -24.25 31.63
CA ASP A 557 15.74 -23.80 32.64
C ASP A 557 15.91 -24.87 33.73
N GLN A 558 14.81 -25.51 34.19
CA GLN A 558 14.88 -26.62 35.15
C GLN A 558 15.60 -27.87 34.59
N SER A 559 15.59 -28.09 33.27
CA SER A 559 16.33 -29.20 32.63
C SER A 559 17.81 -28.91 32.35
N ARG A 560 18.23 -27.63 32.42
CA ARG A 560 19.57 -27.16 32.05
C ARG A 560 20.36 -26.57 33.23
N ASP A 561 19.82 -26.67 34.45
CA ASP A 561 20.40 -26.11 35.67
C ASP A 561 21.64 -26.90 36.13
N SER A 562 22.76 -26.72 35.42
CA SER A 562 24.06 -27.24 35.82
C SER A 562 24.72 -26.31 36.85
N SER A 563 25.36 -26.88 37.86
CA SER A 563 26.06 -26.13 38.91
C SER A 563 27.19 -25.22 38.39
N GLN A 564 27.63 -25.43 37.15
CA GLN A 564 28.63 -24.61 36.46
C GLN A 564 28.04 -23.34 35.84
N LEU A 565 26.85 -23.42 35.22
CA LEU A 565 26.20 -22.25 34.62
C LEU A 565 25.80 -21.20 35.67
N ASN A 566 25.61 -21.59 36.93
CA ASN A 566 25.30 -20.67 38.02
C ASN A 566 26.50 -19.86 38.54
N ARG A 567 27.72 -20.13 38.05
CA ARG A 567 28.91 -19.31 38.31
C ARG A 567 29.02 -18.09 37.39
N ILE A 568 28.28 -18.08 36.28
CA ILE A 568 28.31 -17.00 35.28
C ILE A 568 27.44 -15.83 35.76
N PRO A 569 27.97 -14.58 35.87
CA PRO A 569 27.21 -13.42 36.30
C PRO A 569 26.00 -13.14 35.41
N VAL A 570 24.88 -12.75 36.03
CA VAL A 570 23.61 -12.43 35.35
C VAL A 570 23.42 -10.93 35.30
N ILE A 571 23.10 -10.39 34.12
CA ILE A 571 22.70 -8.99 34.00
C ILE A 571 21.18 -8.87 34.11
N GLY A 572 20.73 -8.17 35.15
CA GLY A 572 19.31 -8.06 35.51
C GLY A 572 18.83 -9.20 36.41
N HIS A 573 17.58 -9.61 36.24
CA HIS A 573 16.92 -10.57 37.13
C HIS A 573 17.12 -12.02 36.68
N SER A 574 17.57 -12.88 37.59
CA SER A 574 17.77 -14.31 37.37
C SER A 574 16.55 -15.19 37.69
N GLY A 575 15.58 -14.70 38.49
CA GLY A 575 14.44 -15.51 38.93
C GLY A 575 13.49 -15.92 37.79
N ARG A 576 12.90 -17.13 37.92
CA ARG A 576 12.14 -17.86 36.87
C ARG A 576 11.10 -17.03 36.10
N PHE A 577 10.41 -16.10 36.76
CA PHE A 577 9.44 -15.19 36.13
C PHE A 577 9.97 -13.76 35.97
N THR A 578 10.83 -13.31 36.89
CA THR A 578 11.43 -11.96 36.84
C THR A 578 12.43 -11.79 35.69
N SER A 579 13.01 -12.87 35.18
CA SER A 579 13.87 -12.87 33.99
C SER A 579 13.18 -12.27 32.77
N PHE A 580 11.85 -12.46 32.63
CA PHE A 580 11.06 -11.82 31.57
C PHE A 580 11.04 -10.30 31.65
N ILE A 581 11.09 -9.69 32.84
CA ILE A 581 11.20 -8.24 33.00
C ILE A 581 12.50 -7.75 32.33
N SER A 582 13.58 -8.50 32.50
CA SER A 582 14.90 -8.19 31.93
C SER A 582 14.93 -8.47 30.43
N ALA A 583 14.30 -9.55 29.95
CA ALA A 583 14.13 -9.84 28.53
C ALA A 583 13.28 -8.79 27.79
N PHE A 584 12.24 -8.25 28.44
CA PHE A 584 11.45 -7.15 27.87
C PHE A 584 12.20 -5.83 27.87
N LYS A 585 13.07 -5.56 28.86
CA LYS A 585 13.99 -4.40 28.83
C LYS A 585 15.01 -4.53 27.70
N LEU A 586 15.55 -5.73 27.47
CA LEU A 586 16.54 -6.02 26.43
C LEU A 586 16.09 -5.59 25.03
N PHE A 587 14.79 -5.67 24.71
CA PHE A 587 14.27 -5.24 23.41
C PHE A 587 14.61 -3.80 23.02
N LYS A 588 14.75 -2.88 23.99
CA LYS A 588 15.01 -1.47 23.74
C LYS A 588 16.34 -0.98 24.31
N HIS A 589 16.78 -1.54 25.44
CA HIS A 589 17.98 -1.12 26.17
C HIS A 589 19.13 -2.11 25.95
N GLY A 590 19.29 -2.58 24.70
CA GLY A 590 20.27 -3.59 24.33
C GLY A 590 21.70 -3.14 24.59
N ARG A 591 22.03 -1.91 24.17
CA ARG A 591 23.36 -1.31 24.32
C ARG A 591 23.75 -1.13 25.77
N GLU A 592 22.85 -0.56 26.57
CA GLU A 592 23.10 -0.27 27.98
C GLU A 592 23.30 -1.56 28.79
N ILE A 593 22.53 -2.61 28.49
CA ILE A 593 22.65 -3.92 29.16
C ILE A 593 23.95 -4.63 28.76
N LEU A 594 24.35 -4.56 27.48
CA LEU A 594 25.63 -5.12 27.01
C LEU A 594 26.83 -4.40 27.63
N ASN A 595 26.81 -3.06 27.67
CA ASN A 595 27.90 -2.27 28.25
C ASN A 595 27.97 -2.40 29.78
N GLN A 596 26.83 -2.59 30.47
CA GLN A 596 26.81 -2.98 31.88
C GLN A 596 27.45 -4.36 32.11
N GLY A 597 27.16 -5.34 31.25
CA GLY A 597 27.79 -6.67 31.33
C GLY A 597 29.29 -6.61 31.08
N TYR A 598 29.71 -5.84 30.07
CA TYR A 598 31.13 -5.63 29.78
C TYR A 598 31.87 -4.96 30.93
N ALA A 599 31.32 -3.88 31.50
CA ALA A 599 31.96 -3.15 32.60
C ALA A 599 32.09 -3.96 33.91
N LEU A 600 31.27 -5.00 34.09
CA LEU A 600 31.35 -5.90 35.25
C LEU A 600 32.42 -6.99 35.09
N ASP A 601 32.65 -7.48 33.88
CA ASP A 601 33.62 -8.52 33.58
C ASP A 601 34.16 -8.37 32.13
N PRO A 602 35.07 -7.41 31.88
CA PRO A 602 35.59 -7.15 30.52
C PRO A 602 36.41 -8.33 29.97
N GLY A 603 36.97 -9.15 30.87
CA GLY A 603 37.86 -10.27 30.56
C GLY A 603 37.17 -11.64 30.52
N GLY A 604 35.86 -11.73 30.74
CA GLY A 604 35.19 -13.01 30.99
C GLY A 604 33.91 -13.23 30.20
N ILE A 605 32.84 -13.59 30.93
CA ILE A 605 31.57 -14.05 30.35
C ILE A 605 30.40 -13.75 31.27
N PHE A 606 29.32 -13.22 30.72
CA PHE A 606 28.07 -12.94 31.46
C PHE A 606 26.85 -13.48 30.70
N LYS A 607 25.72 -13.65 31.39
CA LYS A 607 24.47 -14.14 30.80
C LYS A 607 23.32 -13.16 30.90
N ILE A 608 22.59 -12.99 29.81
CA ILE A 608 21.40 -12.14 29.68
C ILE A 608 20.19 -13.01 29.33
N PRO A 609 19.01 -12.82 29.94
CA PRO A 609 17.78 -13.44 29.45
C PRO A 609 17.26 -12.71 28.18
N SER A 610 17.27 -13.39 27.03
CA SER A 610 16.40 -13.07 25.88
C SER A 610 15.00 -13.69 26.11
N VAL A 611 14.01 -13.42 25.26
CA VAL A 611 12.61 -13.91 25.48
C VAL A 611 12.52 -15.44 25.40
N ASP A 612 13.23 -16.05 24.46
CA ASP A 612 13.17 -17.47 24.13
C ASP A 612 14.33 -18.29 24.72
N ARG A 613 15.45 -17.63 25.09
CA ARG A 613 16.70 -18.29 25.54
C ARG A 613 17.50 -17.46 26.54
N TRP A 614 18.52 -18.10 27.11
CA TRP A 614 19.63 -17.42 27.79
C TRP A 614 20.76 -17.17 26.79
N GLU A 615 21.20 -15.93 26.70
CA GLU A 615 22.30 -15.47 25.85
C GLU A 615 23.57 -15.41 26.70
N HIS A 616 24.62 -16.14 26.32
CA HIS A 616 25.93 -16.09 26.99
C HIS A 616 26.87 -15.21 26.16
N ILE A 617 27.31 -14.10 26.74
CA ILE A 617 28.09 -13.08 26.06
C ILE A 617 29.53 -13.18 26.52
N VAL A 618 30.44 -13.49 25.59
CA VAL A 618 31.88 -13.57 25.81
C VAL A 618 32.52 -12.22 25.52
N SER A 619 33.37 -11.75 26.44
CA SER A 619 34.04 -10.44 26.39
C SER A 619 35.56 -10.53 26.35
N GLY A 620 36.16 -11.50 27.05
CA GLY A 620 37.61 -11.60 27.19
C GLY A 620 38.36 -12.01 25.91
N GLY A 621 39.46 -11.32 25.60
CA GLY A 621 40.27 -11.57 24.40
C GLY A 621 40.79 -13.01 24.27
N GLU A 622 41.21 -13.65 25.37
CA GLU A 622 41.62 -15.07 25.36
C GLU A 622 40.43 -16.00 25.05
N MET A 623 39.26 -15.74 25.62
CA MET A 623 38.05 -16.53 25.36
C MET A 623 37.53 -16.35 23.93
N VAL A 624 37.71 -15.15 23.35
CA VAL A 624 37.44 -14.90 21.91
C VAL A 624 38.44 -15.66 21.04
N ASP A 625 39.69 -15.82 21.47
CA ASP A 625 40.69 -16.63 20.76
C ASP A 625 40.42 -18.13 20.89
N ASP A 626 39.91 -18.61 22.03
CA ASP A 626 39.40 -19.98 22.19
C ASP A 626 38.29 -20.27 21.17
N LEU A 627 37.29 -19.38 21.06
CA LEU A 627 36.22 -19.47 20.05
C LEU A 627 36.72 -19.32 18.61
N ARG A 628 37.87 -18.67 18.39
CA ARG A 628 38.51 -18.57 17.08
C ARG A 628 39.14 -19.90 16.66
N ARG A 629 39.70 -20.65 17.62
CA ARG A 629 40.42 -21.91 17.43
C ARG A 629 39.51 -23.14 17.38
N ALA A 630 38.37 -23.10 18.07
CA ALA A 630 37.46 -24.24 18.24
C ALA A 630 36.88 -24.79 16.90
N GLY A 631 36.54 -26.08 16.91
CA GLY A 631 35.92 -26.79 15.78
C GLY A 631 34.39 -26.69 15.73
N ASP A 632 33.78 -27.03 14.60
CA ASP A 632 32.29 -27.09 14.45
C ASP A 632 31.69 -28.23 15.29
N ASP A 633 32.49 -29.26 15.57
CA ASP A 633 32.21 -30.35 16.50
C ASP A 633 32.17 -29.88 17.97
N GLU A 634 32.81 -28.75 18.28
CA GLU A 634 32.79 -28.15 19.60
C GLU A 634 31.75 -27.03 19.75
N VAL A 635 31.78 -26.06 18.83
CA VAL A 635 30.90 -24.88 18.79
C VAL A 635 30.53 -24.52 17.35
N ASP A 636 29.27 -24.73 16.97
CA ASP A 636 28.80 -24.52 15.60
C ASP A 636 28.02 -23.19 15.42
N PHE A 637 28.35 -22.45 14.36
CA PHE A 637 27.56 -21.31 13.87
C PHE A 637 26.28 -21.74 13.13
N HIS A 638 26.33 -22.81 12.34
CA HIS A 638 25.24 -23.22 11.46
C HIS A 638 24.03 -23.73 12.25
N ALA A 639 24.23 -24.56 13.26
CA ALA A 639 23.20 -24.99 14.20
C ALA A 639 22.55 -23.81 14.95
N GLU A 640 23.32 -22.80 15.36
CA GLU A 640 22.80 -21.60 16.03
C GLU A 640 21.97 -20.72 15.08
N ALA A 641 22.47 -20.48 13.86
CA ALA A 641 21.77 -19.73 12.83
C ALA A 641 20.46 -20.42 12.41
N ALA A 642 20.51 -21.73 12.18
CA ALA A 642 19.35 -22.54 11.81
C ALA A 642 18.27 -22.54 12.90
N GLU A 643 18.66 -22.57 14.18
CA GLU A 643 17.70 -22.49 15.29
C GLU A 643 17.10 -21.07 15.44
N ARG A 644 17.92 -20.01 15.40
CA ARG A 644 17.43 -18.62 15.53
C ARG A 644 16.51 -18.19 14.40
N MET A 645 16.83 -18.57 13.17
CA MET A 645 16.08 -18.18 11.97
C MET A 645 15.04 -19.24 11.53
N ARG A 646 15.01 -20.39 12.21
CA ARG A 646 14.11 -21.52 11.94
C ARG A 646 14.11 -21.93 10.48
N PHE A 647 15.28 -22.28 9.94
CA PHE A 647 15.44 -22.67 8.53
C PHE A 647 14.55 -23.87 8.14
N ASP A 648 14.24 -24.75 9.12
CA ASP A 648 13.26 -25.84 9.07
C ASP A 648 11.83 -25.38 8.71
N TYR A 649 11.48 -24.13 8.99
CA TYR A 649 10.19 -23.52 8.62
C TYR A 649 10.32 -22.42 7.57
N THR A 650 11.39 -21.62 7.57
CA THR A 650 11.52 -20.41 6.75
C THR A 650 12.19 -20.66 5.40
N VAL A 651 13.17 -21.57 5.32
CA VAL A 651 14.00 -21.80 4.12
C VAL A 651 13.73 -23.15 3.45
N LYS A 652 13.67 -24.26 4.22
CA LYS A 652 13.44 -25.64 3.74
C LYS A 652 14.18 -26.02 2.45
N ALA A 653 15.50 -25.84 2.44
CA ALA A 653 16.36 -26.18 1.30
C ALA A 653 17.64 -26.92 1.73
N ASN A 654 17.54 -27.72 2.80
CA ASN A 654 18.63 -28.54 3.35
C ASN A 654 19.90 -27.72 3.72
N VAL A 655 19.74 -26.41 3.98
CA VAL A 655 20.85 -25.44 4.22
C VAL A 655 21.51 -25.59 5.59
N ASP A 656 20.84 -26.30 6.48
CA ASP A 656 21.23 -26.72 7.82
C ASP A 656 22.11 -27.99 7.81
N HIS A 657 21.82 -28.95 6.93
CA HIS A 657 22.61 -30.19 6.81
C HIS A 657 23.67 -30.15 5.70
N SER A 658 23.47 -29.34 4.67
CA SER A 658 24.37 -29.23 3.52
C SER A 658 24.86 -27.80 3.37
N THR A 659 26.14 -27.58 3.65
CA THR A 659 26.78 -26.25 3.70
C THR A 659 27.67 -25.94 2.49
N TYR A 660 27.55 -26.70 1.38
CA TYR A 660 28.36 -26.48 0.16
C TYR A 660 28.34 -25.04 -0.34
N HIS A 661 27.25 -24.31 -0.07
CA HIS A 661 27.13 -22.91 -0.44
C HIS A 661 28.18 -22.00 0.21
N THR A 662 28.67 -22.34 1.41
CA THR A 662 29.72 -21.59 2.08
C THR A 662 31.09 -21.72 1.39
N LYS A 663 31.34 -22.85 0.71
CA LYS A 663 32.58 -23.15 -0.01
C LYS A 663 32.79 -22.15 -1.16
N PHE A 664 31.80 -21.97 -2.04
CA PHE A 664 31.93 -21.02 -3.15
C PHE A 664 31.96 -19.56 -2.67
N VAL A 665 31.24 -19.18 -1.60
CA VAL A 665 31.35 -17.80 -1.07
C VAL A 665 32.78 -17.53 -0.58
N LYS A 666 33.44 -18.53 0.02
CA LYS A 666 34.84 -18.43 0.47
C LYS A 666 35.88 -18.48 -0.67
N THR A 667 35.55 -18.96 -1.87
CA THR A 667 36.51 -19.11 -2.99
C THR A 667 36.21 -18.20 -4.18
N LYS A 668 34.99 -18.27 -4.73
CA LYS A 668 34.56 -17.51 -5.91
C LYS A 668 34.24 -16.05 -5.59
N MET A 669 33.59 -15.76 -4.44
CA MET A 669 33.32 -14.37 -4.03
C MET A 669 34.55 -13.65 -3.43
N THR A 670 35.72 -14.28 -3.39
CA THR A 670 37.03 -13.62 -3.20
C THR A 670 37.72 -13.26 -4.52
N SER A 671 37.45 -14.01 -5.60
CA SER A 671 38.01 -13.81 -6.93
C SER A 671 37.13 -12.93 -7.84
N PHE A 672 36.25 -12.09 -7.28
CA PHE A 672 35.24 -11.29 -7.98
C PHE A 672 35.76 -10.18 -8.93
N GLY A 673 37.05 -10.19 -9.28
CA GLY A 673 37.67 -9.15 -10.12
C GLY A 673 37.02 -9.00 -11.50
N SER A 674 36.52 -10.10 -12.06
CA SER A 674 35.76 -10.13 -13.32
C SER A 674 34.47 -9.30 -13.28
N TYR A 675 33.82 -9.16 -12.12
CA TYR A 675 32.52 -8.49 -11.97
C TYR A 675 32.61 -7.03 -11.53
N CYS A 676 33.81 -6.47 -11.34
CA CYS A 676 33.93 -5.10 -10.82
C CYS A 676 33.28 -4.08 -11.76
N ASN A 677 33.42 -4.28 -13.08
CA ASN A 677 32.75 -3.48 -14.10
C ASN A 677 31.23 -3.69 -14.07
N ASP A 678 30.74 -4.94 -14.05
CA ASP A 678 29.31 -5.25 -13.93
C ASP A 678 28.65 -4.62 -12.69
N LEU A 679 29.37 -4.64 -11.56
CA LEU A 679 28.92 -4.09 -10.29
C LEU A 679 28.89 -2.57 -10.31
N HIS A 680 29.90 -1.94 -10.91
CA HIS A 680 29.93 -0.49 -11.13
C HIS A 680 28.81 -0.05 -12.09
N ASP A 681 28.62 -0.74 -13.22
CA ASP A 681 27.59 -0.41 -14.21
C ASP A 681 26.17 -0.55 -13.62
N GLU A 682 25.95 -1.56 -12.77
CA GLU A 682 24.68 -1.67 -12.04
C GLU A 682 24.57 -0.64 -10.91
N CYS A 683 25.68 -0.24 -10.26
CA CYS A 683 25.69 0.87 -9.29
C CYS A 683 25.25 2.18 -9.95
N VAL A 684 25.85 2.53 -11.10
CA VAL A 684 25.50 3.71 -11.90
C VAL A 684 24.01 3.70 -12.24
N ALA A 685 23.52 2.60 -12.82
CA ALA A 685 22.11 2.47 -13.21
C ALA A 685 21.16 2.53 -11.98
N ALA A 686 21.49 1.82 -10.90
CA ALA A 686 20.65 1.77 -9.71
C ALA A 686 20.59 3.11 -8.96
N VAL A 687 21.71 3.83 -8.86
CA VAL A 687 21.76 5.17 -8.27
C VAL A 687 20.95 6.16 -9.13
N GLN A 688 21.13 6.15 -10.45
CA GLN A 688 20.36 7.05 -11.34
C GLN A 688 18.85 6.79 -11.31
N ASP A 689 18.42 5.53 -11.27
CA ASP A 689 17.00 5.15 -11.22
C ASP A 689 16.33 5.48 -9.86
N LEU A 690 17.09 5.47 -8.76
CA LEU A 690 16.55 5.56 -7.39
C LEU A 690 16.90 6.85 -6.64
N ILE A 691 17.85 7.64 -7.16
CA ILE A 691 18.26 8.96 -6.69
C ILE A 691 18.22 9.92 -7.91
N PRO A 692 17.03 10.34 -8.36
CA PRO A 692 16.87 11.23 -9.53
C PRO A 692 17.17 12.69 -9.16
N ALA A 693 18.38 12.95 -8.65
CA ALA A 693 18.82 14.28 -8.24
C ALA A 693 19.08 15.19 -9.45
N THR A 694 18.83 16.49 -9.28
CA THR A 694 19.16 17.52 -10.26
C THR A 694 20.34 18.36 -9.77
N GLU A 695 21.00 19.08 -10.66
CA GLU A 695 22.12 19.99 -10.32
C GLU A 695 21.67 21.18 -9.47
N LYS A 696 20.38 21.55 -9.54
CA LYS A 696 19.84 22.78 -8.94
C LYS A 696 19.16 22.56 -7.60
N ASP A 697 18.40 21.48 -7.47
CA ASP A 697 17.49 21.27 -6.35
C ASP A 697 17.95 20.09 -5.48
N TRP A 698 17.98 20.31 -4.16
CA TRP A 698 18.15 19.24 -3.19
C TRP A 698 16.90 18.34 -3.15
N ILE A 699 17.05 17.08 -3.53
CA ILE A 699 15.99 16.07 -3.40
C ILE A 699 16.09 15.36 -2.06
N ASN A 700 14.96 15.16 -1.40
CA ASN A 700 14.91 14.54 -0.08
C ASN A 700 14.54 13.04 -0.20
N VAL A 701 15.50 12.15 0.04
CA VAL A 701 15.43 10.71 -0.30
C VAL A 701 15.25 9.83 0.96
N PRO A 702 14.33 8.84 0.96
CA PRO A 702 14.17 7.87 2.05
C PRO A 702 15.32 6.85 2.05
N LEU A 703 16.37 7.11 2.84
CA LEU A 703 17.66 6.43 2.70
C LEU A 703 17.56 4.91 2.77
N TRP A 704 16.81 4.38 3.74
CA TRP A 704 16.72 2.93 3.96
C TRP A 704 16.17 2.14 2.76
N ASP A 705 15.03 2.54 2.20
CA ASP A 705 14.41 1.83 1.08
C ASP A 705 15.26 2.00 -0.20
N THR A 706 15.82 3.18 -0.42
CA THR A 706 16.73 3.46 -1.53
C THR A 706 18.00 2.61 -1.46
N MET A 707 18.72 2.59 -0.33
CA MET A 707 19.93 1.76 -0.17
C MET A 707 19.63 0.26 -0.25
N THR A 708 18.49 -0.19 0.31
CA THR A 708 18.04 -1.59 0.17
C THR A 708 17.84 -1.99 -1.29
N ARG A 709 17.27 -1.10 -2.12
CA ARG A 709 17.05 -1.37 -3.55
C ARG A 709 18.34 -1.28 -4.37
N ILE A 710 19.20 -0.30 -4.10
CA ILE A 710 20.49 -0.15 -4.81
C ILE A 710 21.38 -1.35 -4.54
N ASN A 711 21.64 -1.67 -3.27
CA ASN A 711 22.43 -2.85 -2.90
C ASN A 711 21.76 -4.16 -3.34
N GLY A 712 20.42 -4.22 -3.35
CA GLY A 712 19.70 -5.36 -3.90
C GLY A 712 20.01 -5.60 -5.38
N ARG A 713 20.04 -4.54 -6.20
CA ARG A 713 20.41 -4.64 -7.62
C ARG A 713 21.88 -5.02 -7.81
N MET A 714 22.78 -4.33 -7.10
CA MET A 714 24.23 -4.58 -7.15
C MET A 714 24.57 -6.02 -6.76
N SER A 715 24.04 -6.51 -5.63
CA SER A 715 24.19 -7.89 -5.21
C SER A 715 23.55 -8.87 -6.20
N CYS A 716 22.31 -8.63 -6.65
CA CYS A 716 21.68 -9.52 -7.64
C CYS A 716 22.40 -9.53 -9.00
N ARG A 717 23.10 -8.46 -9.41
CA ARG A 717 23.89 -8.44 -10.66
C ARG A 717 24.97 -9.50 -10.65
N VAL A 718 25.72 -9.59 -9.54
CA VAL A 718 26.81 -10.57 -9.39
C VAL A 718 26.29 -11.95 -9.00
N LEU A 719 25.18 -12.03 -8.28
CA LEU A 719 24.62 -13.31 -7.86
C LEU A 719 23.82 -14.03 -8.97
N VAL A 720 22.88 -13.35 -9.64
CA VAL A 720 21.94 -13.99 -10.59
C VAL A 720 21.98 -13.42 -12.02
N GLY A 721 22.85 -12.44 -12.30
CA GLY A 721 23.04 -11.91 -13.63
C GLY A 721 21.86 -11.11 -14.21
N HIS A 722 21.98 -10.77 -15.49
CA HIS A 722 20.95 -10.09 -16.28
C HIS A 722 20.03 -11.11 -16.98
N PRO A 723 18.71 -10.88 -17.11
CA PRO A 723 17.95 -9.70 -16.70
C PRO A 723 17.46 -9.71 -15.24
N LEU A 724 17.57 -10.83 -14.52
CA LEU A 724 16.95 -11.02 -13.20
C LEU A 724 17.37 -9.96 -12.15
N CYS A 725 18.61 -9.45 -12.21
CA CYS A 725 19.08 -8.36 -11.35
C CYS A 725 18.32 -7.04 -11.48
N ARG A 726 17.51 -6.85 -12.52
CA ARG A 726 16.66 -5.67 -12.74
C ARG A 726 15.16 -5.97 -12.67
N GLU A 727 14.75 -7.23 -12.52
CA GLU A 727 13.34 -7.64 -12.45
C GLU A 727 12.68 -7.17 -11.13
N PRO A 728 11.77 -6.17 -11.14
CA PRO A 728 11.31 -5.54 -9.89
C PRO A 728 10.56 -6.50 -8.97
N GLU A 729 9.85 -7.47 -9.54
CA GLU A 729 9.15 -8.51 -8.77
C GLU A 729 10.13 -9.49 -8.10
N PHE A 730 11.29 -9.77 -8.72
CA PHE A 730 12.33 -10.64 -8.15
C PHE A 730 13.10 -9.94 -7.02
N LEU A 731 13.47 -8.67 -7.20
CA LEU A 731 14.04 -7.85 -6.12
C LEU A 731 13.08 -7.75 -4.92
N GLN A 732 11.80 -7.50 -5.18
CA GLN A 732 10.80 -7.44 -4.10
C GLN A 732 10.62 -8.80 -3.40
N LEU A 733 10.77 -9.92 -4.11
CA LEU A 733 10.83 -11.26 -3.54
C LEU A 733 12.05 -11.42 -2.61
N CYS A 734 13.25 -11.02 -3.02
CA CYS A 734 14.45 -11.09 -2.17
C CYS A 734 14.28 -10.27 -0.87
N ILE A 735 13.68 -9.07 -0.97
CA ILE A 735 13.42 -8.18 0.17
C ILE A 735 12.36 -8.78 1.11
N ASP A 736 11.24 -9.28 0.56
CA ASP A 736 10.17 -9.90 1.35
C ASP A 736 10.62 -11.21 2.01
N PHE A 737 11.43 -12.02 1.31
CA PHE A 737 12.02 -13.24 1.84
C PHE A 737 12.94 -12.93 3.02
N SER A 738 13.86 -11.97 2.87
CA SER A 738 14.77 -11.53 3.92
C SER A 738 14.02 -11.08 5.19
N ARG A 739 13.00 -10.23 5.02
CA ARG A 739 12.13 -9.78 6.11
C ARG A 739 11.42 -10.97 6.78
N SER A 740 10.89 -11.89 5.97
CA SER A 740 10.16 -13.08 6.43
C SER A 740 11.03 -14.05 7.23
N VAL A 741 12.27 -14.32 6.81
CA VAL A 741 13.19 -15.20 7.54
C VAL A 741 13.44 -14.65 8.95
N MET A 742 13.77 -13.36 9.05
CA MET A 742 14.00 -12.69 10.34
C MET A 742 12.74 -12.65 11.21
N THR A 743 11.60 -12.18 10.69
CA THR A 743 10.39 -11.99 11.52
C THR A 743 9.73 -13.31 11.90
N HIS A 744 9.65 -14.29 10.99
CA HIS A 744 9.03 -15.58 11.30
C HIS A 744 9.95 -16.46 12.17
N GLY A 745 11.28 -16.37 12.02
CA GLY A 745 12.23 -17.05 12.92
C GLY A 745 12.00 -16.68 14.38
N VAL A 746 11.91 -15.37 14.68
CA VAL A 746 11.57 -14.88 16.02
C VAL A 746 10.20 -15.38 16.48
N LEU A 747 9.15 -15.21 15.67
CA LEU A 747 7.79 -15.62 16.06
C LEU A 747 7.65 -17.13 16.29
N ILE A 748 8.34 -17.97 15.52
CA ILE A 748 8.32 -19.43 15.65
C ILE A 748 9.15 -19.90 16.87
N ASN A 749 10.20 -19.17 17.24
CA ASN A 749 10.95 -19.45 18.47
C ASN A 749 10.15 -19.16 19.75
N LEU A 750 9.18 -18.23 19.71
CA LEU A 750 8.22 -18.02 20.80
C LEU A 750 7.17 -19.13 20.94
N ILE A 751 7.19 -20.17 20.10
CA ILE A 751 6.19 -21.24 20.12
C ILE A 751 6.76 -22.49 20.80
N PRO A 752 6.07 -23.07 21.80
CA PRO A 752 6.44 -24.34 22.42
C PRO A 752 6.71 -25.45 21.40
N SER A 753 7.77 -26.24 21.62
CA SER A 753 8.21 -27.30 20.70
C SER A 753 7.11 -28.30 20.34
N LEU A 754 6.22 -28.63 21.27
CA LEU A 754 5.12 -29.58 21.07
C LEU A 754 4.07 -29.11 20.05
N ILE A 755 3.77 -27.81 19.99
CA ILE A 755 2.76 -27.26 19.06
C ILE A 755 3.39 -26.63 17.81
N ARG A 756 4.71 -26.41 17.81
CA ARG A 756 5.47 -25.83 16.70
C ARG A 756 5.30 -26.57 15.35
N PRO A 757 5.25 -27.92 15.27
CA PRO A 757 4.99 -28.63 14.02
C PRO A 757 3.65 -28.29 13.37
N VAL A 758 2.65 -27.88 14.16
CA VAL A 758 1.31 -27.52 13.67
C VAL A 758 1.20 -26.04 13.33
N VAL A 759 1.74 -25.15 14.19
CA VAL A 759 1.58 -23.69 14.04
C VAL A 759 2.67 -23.06 13.18
N GLY A 760 3.90 -23.59 13.23
CA GLY A 760 5.06 -23.09 12.47
C GLY A 760 4.84 -23.02 10.96
N PRO A 761 4.30 -24.07 10.30
CA PRO A 761 4.01 -24.04 8.86
C PRO A 761 2.93 -23.02 8.47
N TRP A 762 1.99 -22.72 9.38
CA TRP A 762 0.93 -21.73 9.16
C TRP A 762 1.43 -20.29 9.27
N LEU A 763 2.39 -20.03 10.17
CA LEU A 763 3.04 -18.72 10.29
C LEU A 763 4.09 -18.45 9.21
N SER A 764 4.74 -19.49 8.71
CA SER A 764 5.78 -19.33 7.69
C SER A 764 5.19 -18.96 6.33
N SER A 765 5.78 -17.94 5.70
CA SER A 765 5.52 -17.61 4.29
C SER A 765 6.37 -18.42 3.30
N HIS A 766 7.00 -19.53 3.73
CA HIS A 766 7.87 -20.35 2.88
C HIS A 766 7.21 -20.74 1.54
N GLU A 767 6.00 -21.30 1.55
CA GLU A 767 5.32 -21.73 0.30
C GLU A 767 5.05 -20.55 -0.66
N LYS A 768 4.79 -19.34 -0.14
CA LYS A 768 4.68 -18.11 -0.94
C LYS A 768 6.02 -17.80 -1.61
N HIS A 769 7.11 -17.82 -0.86
CA HIS A 769 8.44 -17.51 -1.38
C HIS A 769 8.95 -18.58 -2.34
N LYS A 770 8.81 -19.87 -2.02
CA LYS A 770 9.15 -20.99 -2.92
C LYS A 770 8.44 -20.89 -4.27
N ARG A 771 7.12 -20.67 -4.27
CA ARG A 771 6.34 -20.51 -5.51
C ARG A 771 6.81 -19.31 -6.35
N LEU A 772 7.19 -18.20 -5.71
CA LEU A 772 7.72 -17.03 -6.41
C LEU A 772 9.17 -17.24 -6.87
N ALA A 773 10.02 -17.90 -6.08
CA ALA A 773 11.39 -18.24 -6.44
C ALA A 773 11.41 -19.08 -7.72
N LEU A 774 10.58 -20.13 -7.75
CA LEU A 774 10.40 -21.00 -8.90
C LEU A 774 9.86 -20.27 -10.13
N LYS A 775 9.07 -19.20 -9.99
CA LYS A 775 8.60 -18.41 -11.14
C LYS A 775 9.77 -17.80 -11.95
N TYR A 776 10.85 -17.35 -11.29
CA TYR A 776 11.97 -16.67 -11.94
C TYR A 776 13.21 -17.55 -12.13
N LEU A 777 13.52 -18.38 -11.13
CA LEU A 777 14.75 -19.17 -11.12
C LEU A 777 14.63 -20.51 -11.83
N ARG A 778 13.42 -21.12 -11.86
CA ARG A 778 13.24 -22.43 -12.54
C ARG A 778 13.64 -22.38 -14.02
N PRO A 779 13.17 -21.42 -14.85
CA PRO A 779 13.54 -21.39 -16.26
C PRO A 779 15.05 -21.33 -16.49
N VAL A 780 15.75 -20.50 -15.70
CA VAL A 780 17.22 -20.33 -15.80
C VAL A 780 17.98 -21.56 -15.31
N ILE A 781 17.49 -22.25 -14.28
CA ILE A 781 18.11 -23.49 -13.78
C ILE A 781 17.88 -24.63 -14.78
N GLU A 782 16.65 -24.81 -15.28
CA GLU A 782 16.30 -25.86 -16.25
C GLU A 782 17.03 -25.66 -17.59
N GLU A 783 17.17 -24.42 -18.07
CA GLU A 783 17.96 -24.07 -19.24
C GLU A 783 19.43 -24.47 -19.08
N ARG A 784 20.05 -24.14 -17.94
CA ARG A 784 21.47 -24.48 -17.69
C ARG A 784 21.71 -25.96 -17.52
N LEU A 785 20.81 -26.68 -16.85
CA LEU A 785 20.86 -28.14 -16.76
C LEU A 785 20.79 -28.79 -18.16
N LYS A 786 19.92 -28.27 -19.04
CA LYS A 786 19.84 -28.72 -20.43
C LYS A 786 21.10 -28.41 -21.24
N MET A 787 21.73 -27.24 -21.05
CA MET A 787 23.00 -26.92 -21.71
C MET A 787 24.14 -27.83 -21.25
N ILE A 788 24.15 -28.22 -19.96
CA ILE A 788 25.12 -29.19 -19.42
C ILE A 788 24.87 -30.60 -20.00
N GLU A 789 23.61 -30.98 -20.23
CA GLU A 789 23.25 -32.25 -20.89
C GLU A 789 23.64 -32.27 -22.39
N GLU A 790 23.48 -31.14 -23.11
CA GLU A 790 23.76 -31.03 -24.54
C GLU A 790 25.25 -30.80 -24.87
N PHE A 791 25.99 -30.08 -24.03
CA PHE A 791 27.36 -29.60 -24.32
C PHE A 791 28.41 -29.91 -23.23
N GLY A 792 28.01 -30.51 -22.10
CA GLY A 792 28.89 -30.79 -20.96
C GLY A 792 28.99 -29.66 -19.94
N GLU A 793 29.67 -29.93 -18.83
CA GLU A 793 29.76 -29.01 -17.67
C GLU A 793 30.40 -27.65 -18.02
N ASP A 794 31.38 -27.63 -18.93
CA ASP A 794 32.15 -26.44 -19.33
C ASP A 794 31.70 -25.84 -20.69
N TRP A 795 30.38 -25.75 -20.92
CA TRP A 795 29.84 -25.30 -22.21
C TRP A 795 30.20 -23.84 -22.55
N PRO A 796 30.49 -23.51 -23.83
CA PRO A 796 30.93 -22.16 -24.22
C PRO A 796 29.88 -21.08 -23.95
N GLY A 797 30.23 -20.10 -23.10
CA GLY A 797 29.33 -19.00 -22.74
C GLY A 797 28.53 -19.23 -21.44
N LYS A 798 28.80 -20.31 -20.70
CA LYS A 798 28.25 -20.54 -19.36
C LYS A 798 28.42 -19.30 -18.46
N PRO A 799 27.34 -18.72 -17.89
CA PRO A 799 27.45 -17.60 -16.98
C PRO A 799 28.23 -17.97 -15.72
N ASP A 800 29.30 -17.25 -15.39
CA ASP A 800 30.02 -17.38 -14.12
C ASP A 800 29.22 -16.62 -13.05
N ASP A 801 28.21 -17.25 -12.46
CA ASP A 801 27.36 -16.67 -11.41
C ASP A 801 26.95 -17.74 -10.38
N ILE A 802 26.18 -17.34 -9.35
CA ILE A 802 25.81 -18.26 -8.26
C ILE A 802 24.91 -19.42 -8.72
N ILE A 803 24.10 -19.23 -9.77
CA ILE A 803 23.19 -20.27 -10.26
C ILE A 803 24.03 -21.38 -10.90
N SER A 804 25.05 -21.02 -11.70
CA SER A 804 26.01 -22.00 -12.24
C SER A 804 26.79 -22.70 -11.14
N TRP A 805 27.39 -21.95 -10.20
CA TRP A 805 28.17 -22.55 -9.10
C TRP A 805 27.33 -23.46 -8.19
N MET A 806 26.03 -23.19 -8.06
CA MET A 806 25.11 -24.05 -7.31
C MET A 806 24.78 -25.33 -8.07
N ILE A 807 24.59 -25.26 -9.39
CA ILE A 807 24.33 -26.44 -10.23
C ILE A 807 25.54 -27.38 -10.22
N ASP A 808 26.75 -26.85 -10.41
CA ASP A 808 27.99 -27.63 -10.58
C ASP A 808 28.38 -28.46 -9.34
N GLU A 809 28.04 -27.98 -8.14
CA GLU A 809 28.40 -28.67 -6.87
C GLU A 809 27.21 -29.40 -6.22
N ALA A 810 25.98 -29.23 -6.73
CA ALA A 810 24.80 -29.84 -6.14
C ALA A 810 24.71 -31.35 -6.43
N LYS A 811 24.40 -32.14 -5.39
CA LYS A 811 24.35 -33.62 -5.47
C LYS A 811 23.11 -34.16 -4.77
N GLY A 812 22.54 -35.24 -5.33
CA GLY A 812 21.38 -35.92 -4.76
C GLY A 812 20.18 -34.98 -4.57
N GLU A 813 19.65 -34.88 -3.35
CA GLU A 813 18.54 -33.98 -3.02
C GLU A 813 18.85 -32.50 -3.30
N ASP A 814 20.09 -32.05 -3.15
CA ASP A 814 20.46 -30.65 -3.36
C ASP A 814 20.40 -30.25 -4.84
N ALA A 815 20.48 -31.21 -5.77
CA ALA A 815 20.41 -30.99 -7.22
C ALA A 815 18.98 -30.75 -7.73
N LYS A 816 17.96 -30.88 -6.87
CA LYS A 816 16.58 -30.55 -7.23
C LYS A 816 16.44 -29.05 -7.47
N VAL A 817 15.77 -28.67 -8.56
CA VAL A 817 15.55 -27.28 -8.97
C VAL A 817 14.94 -26.42 -7.85
N GLU A 818 14.02 -26.98 -7.06
CA GLU A 818 13.47 -26.32 -5.87
C GLU A 818 14.51 -25.95 -4.82
N ASN A 819 15.46 -26.85 -4.56
CA ASN A 819 16.48 -26.67 -3.53
C ASN A 819 17.56 -25.69 -4.02
N ILE A 820 17.98 -25.79 -5.28
CA ILE A 820 18.85 -24.79 -5.93
C ILE A 820 18.19 -23.40 -5.86
N ALA A 821 16.94 -23.24 -6.32
CA ALA A 821 16.24 -21.96 -6.32
C ALA A 821 16.10 -21.34 -4.92
N MET A 822 15.73 -22.13 -3.91
CA MET A 822 15.63 -21.65 -2.53
C MET A 822 16.99 -21.33 -1.91
N ARG A 823 18.05 -22.04 -2.30
CA ARG A 823 19.43 -21.78 -1.83
C ARG A 823 20.04 -20.53 -2.49
N VAL A 824 19.69 -20.24 -3.74
CA VAL A 824 19.99 -18.94 -4.38
C VAL A 824 19.30 -17.79 -3.63
N LEU A 825 18.02 -17.91 -3.25
CA LEU A 825 17.37 -16.91 -2.38
C LEU A 825 18.02 -16.78 -1.01
N PHE A 826 18.47 -17.90 -0.40
CA PHE A 826 19.17 -17.89 0.88
C PHE A 826 20.48 -17.09 0.83
N VAL A 827 21.26 -17.19 -0.25
CA VAL A 827 22.49 -16.40 -0.39
C VAL A 827 22.23 -14.94 -0.75
N ASN A 828 21.17 -14.64 -1.53
CA ASN A 828 20.71 -13.26 -1.72
C ASN A 828 20.31 -12.61 -0.38
N PHE A 829 19.63 -13.34 0.51
CA PHE A 829 19.34 -12.89 1.88
C PHE A 829 20.62 -12.54 2.65
N ALA A 830 21.62 -13.42 2.61
CA ALA A 830 22.89 -13.22 3.31
C ALA A 830 23.72 -12.04 2.77
N ALA A 831 23.66 -11.78 1.46
CA ALA A 831 24.44 -10.71 0.81
C ALA A 831 23.78 -9.32 0.90
N MET A 832 22.45 -9.24 0.80
CA MET A 832 21.76 -7.97 0.54
C MET A 832 21.49 -7.11 1.80
N HIS A 833 20.89 -7.69 2.85
CA HIS A 833 20.31 -6.88 3.93
C HIS A 833 21.38 -6.18 4.79
N ASN A 834 22.44 -6.89 5.16
CA ASN A 834 23.51 -6.35 6.01
C ASN A 834 24.36 -5.31 5.27
N THR A 835 24.59 -5.50 3.98
CA THR A 835 25.36 -4.56 3.15
C THR A 835 24.57 -3.27 2.89
N ALA A 836 23.26 -3.39 2.64
CA ALA A 836 22.36 -2.22 2.58
C ALA A 836 22.30 -1.43 3.91
N MET A 837 22.25 -2.13 5.06
CA MET A 837 22.35 -1.49 6.38
C MET A 837 23.66 -0.71 6.54
N ALA A 838 24.77 -1.32 6.12
CA ALA A 838 26.10 -0.73 6.23
C ALA A 838 26.23 0.52 5.34
N ALA A 839 25.88 0.41 4.06
CA ALA A 839 25.86 1.53 3.12
C ALA A 839 25.00 2.69 3.64
N ALA A 840 23.80 2.42 4.15
CA ALA A 840 22.95 3.45 4.76
C ALA A 840 23.58 4.09 6.00
N SER A 841 24.16 3.31 6.92
CA SER A 841 24.80 3.84 8.12
C SER A 841 26.02 4.70 7.78
N PHE A 842 26.85 4.27 6.83
CA PHE A 842 28.08 4.98 6.45
C PHE A 842 27.78 6.24 5.65
N LEU A 843 26.72 6.25 4.83
CA LEU A 843 26.27 7.48 4.17
C LEU A 843 25.68 8.48 5.16
N LEU A 844 25.04 8.03 6.25
CA LEU A 844 24.67 8.92 7.36
C LEU A 844 25.89 9.48 8.09
N GLU A 845 26.98 8.72 8.26
CA GLU A 845 28.21 9.28 8.82
C GLU A 845 28.84 10.33 7.90
N LEU A 846 28.90 10.08 6.58
CA LEU A 846 29.42 11.04 5.59
C LEU A 846 28.60 12.32 5.57
N ALA A 847 27.27 12.21 5.50
CA ALA A 847 26.37 13.38 5.51
C ALA A 847 26.41 14.16 6.84
N ALA A 848 26.79 13.51 7.95
CA ALA A 848 26.98 14.13 9.26
C ALA A 848 28.35 14.80 9.43
N ARG A 849 29.32 14.50 8.55
CA ARG A 849 30.73 14.93 8.66
C ARG A 849 31.28 15.41 7.32
N PRO A 850 30.79 16.56 6.81
CA PRO A 850 31.21 17.10 5.52
C PRO A 850 32.71 17.40 5.44
N GLU A 851 33.42 17.55 6.56
CA GLU A 851 34.86 17.79 6.62
C GLU A 851 35.72 16.68 5.99
N TYR A 852 35.19 15.46 5.87
CA TYR A 852 35.88 14.37 5.15
C TYR A 852 35.54 14.32 3.65
N ILE A 853 34.43 14.91 3.21
CA ILE A 853 33.86 14.66 1.87
C ILE A 853 34.83 15.02 0.75
N ASP A 854 35.45 16.20 0.79
CA ASP A 854 36.28 16.68 -0.32
C ASP A 854 37.56 15.84 -0.49
N ALA A 855 38.25 15.52 0.61
CA ALA A 855 39.47 14.70 0.60
C ALA A 855 39.22 13.20 0.27
N LEU A 856 37.99 12.72 0.51
CA LEU A 856 37.54 11.38 0.08
C LEU A 856 37.11 11.38 -1.40
N ARG A 857 36.50 12.47 -1.88
CA ARG A 857 36.15 12.65 -3.30
C ARG A 857 37.41 12.74 -4.16
N GLU A 858 38.39 13.51 -3.74
CA GLU A 858 39.71 13.63 -4.38
C GLU A 858 40.40 12.26 -4.50
N GLU A 859 40.50 11.49 -3.40
CA GLU A 859 41.06 10.12 -3.44
C GLU A 859 40.30 9.21 -4.42
N ALA A 860 38.97 9.28 -4.44
CA ALA A 860 38.17 8.48 -5.36
C ALA A 860 38.35 8.92 -6.82
N GLN A 861 38.50 10.23 -7.08
CA GLN A 861 38.66 10.79 -8.41
C GLN A 861 40.00 10.40 -9.02
N ASP A 862 41.10 10.73 -8.34
CA ASP A 862 42.46 10.45 -8.81
C ASP A 862 42.64 8.97 -9.21
N ILE A 863 42.16 8.06 -8.34
CA ILE A 863 42.28 6.61 -8.52
C ILE A 863 41.39 6.10 -9.68
N THR A 864 40.16 6.60 -9.81
CA THR A 864 39.24 6.10 -10.85
C THR A 864 39.52 6.70 -12.22
N GLU A 865 40.07 7.92 -12.30
CA GLU A 865 40.58 8.50 -13.55
C GLU A 865 41.86 7.80 -14.03
N SER A 866 42.76 7.40 -13.12
CA SER A 866 44.03 6.74 -13.50
C SER A 866 43.93 5.24 -13.76
N GLU A 867 43.08 4.51 -13.01
CA GLU A 867 43.04 3.04 -13.01
C GLU A 867 41.65 2.43 -13.24
N GLY A 868 40.62 3.27 -13.44
CA GLY A 868 39.23 2.83 -13.64
C GLY A 868 38.59 2.17 -12.41
N TRP A 869 37.41 1.59 -12.59
CA TRP A 869 36.64 0.94 -11.53
C TRP A 869 37.04 -0.53 -11.28
N THR A 870 38.35 -0.80 -11.24
CA THR A 870 38.89 -2.15 -11.05
C THR A 870 38.96 -2.54 -9.57
N LYS A 871 39.04 -3.86 -9.28
CA LYS A 871 39.27 -4.38 -7.92
C LYS A 871 40.49 -3.74 -7.24
N ASN A 872 41.57 -3.55 -8.00
CA ASN A 872 42.83 -3.02 -7.49
C ASN A 872 42.75 -1.50 -7.24
N ALA A 873 42.10 -0.75 -8.14
CA ALA A 873 41.86 0.68 -7.95
C ALA A 873 41.03 0.93 -6.68
N VAL A 874 39.87 0.27 -6.52
CA VAL A 874 39.01 0.41 -5.33
C VAL A 874 39.71 -0.06 -4.03
N ALA A 875 40.71 -0.95 -4.12
CA ALA A 875 41.54 -1.32 -2.98
C ALA A 875 42.49 -0.20 -2.52
N LYS A 876 42.93 0.68 -3.43
CA LYS A 876 43.81 1.83 -3.15
C LYS A 876 43.10 2.99 -2.46
N MET A 877 41.76 3.04 -2.46
CA MET A 877 40.94 4.05 -1.76
C MET A 877 41.06 3.88 -0.23
N SER A 878 42.18 4.34 0.32
CA SER A 878 42.66 4.06 1.67
C SER A 878 42.04 4.96 2.75
N LYS A 879 41.77 6.23 2.42
CA LYS A 879 41.04 7.18 3.27
C LYS A 879 39.57 6.73 3.36
N LEU A 880 38.95 6.36 2.23
CA LEU A 880 37.56 5.88 2.21
C LEU A 880 37.41 4.55 2.96
N ASP A 881 38.36 3.62 2.80
CA ASP A 881 38.43 2.38 3.59
C ASP A 881 38.52 2.63 5.10
N SER A 882 39.34 3.62 5.51
CA SER A 882 39.46 4.05 6.90
C SER A 882 38.17 4.65 7.43
N PHE A 883 37.53 5.56 6.66
CA PHE A 883 36.27 6.20 7.05
C PHE A 883 35.15 5.18 7.25
N ILE A 884 35.02 4.23 6.31
CA ILE A 884 34.04 3.13 6.38
C ILE A 884 34.28 2.27 7.63
N LYS A 885 35.55 1.95 7.93
CA LYS A 885 35.90 1.15 9.10
C LYS A 885 35.62 1.88 10.42
N GLU A 886 35.97 3.17 10.52
CA GLU A 886 35.64 3.99 11.69
C GLU A 886 34.13 4.13 11.87
N SER A 887 33.38 4.31 10.77
CA SER A 887 31.92 4.35 10.81
C SER A 887 31.30 3.06 11.36
N GLY A 888 31.88 1.91 11.02
CA GLY A 888 31.46 0.61 11.58
C GLY A 888 31.82 0.44 13.07
N ARG A 889 32.94 1.03 13.52
CA ARG A 889 33.40 1.03 14.92
C ARG A 889 32.53 1.94 15.80
N TYR A 890 32.48 3.22 15.44
CA TYR A 890 31.87 4.29 16.23
C TYR A 890 30.37 4.10 16.40
N THR A 891 29.68 3.81 15.29
CA THR A 891 28.21 3.75 15.27
C THR A 891 27.66 2.34 15.48
N SER A 892 28.51 1.32 15.39
CA SER A 892 28.26 -0.06 15.79
C SER A 892 26.97 -0.68 15.25
N MET A 893 27.12 -1.50 14.20
CA MET A 893 25.98 -2.17 13.55
C MET A 893 25.41 -3.36 14.34
N SER A 894 26.08 -3.81 15.40
CA SER A 894 25.58 -4.88 16.26
C SER A 894 26.22 -4.84 17.64
N GLY A 895 25.43 -5.08 18.68
CA GLY A 895 25.94 -5.27 20.04
C GLY A 895 26.77 -6.54 20.19
N VAL A 896 26.42 -7.59 19.44
CA VAL A 896 27.10 -8.89 19.46
C VAL A 896 27.38 -9.43 18.06
N THR A 897 28.39 -10.29 17.95
CA THR A 897 28.80 -10.99 16.75
C THR A 897 29.06 -12.47 17.06
N SER A 898 29.50 -13.23 16.05
CA SER A 898 30.04 -14.60 16.21
C SER A 898 29.15 -15.53 17.05
N LEU A 899 27.85 -15.54 16.74
CA LEU A 899 26.87 -16.46 17.32
C LEU A 899 27.36 -17.92 17.17
N ARG A 900 27.30 -18.71 18.24
CA ARG A 900 27.61 -20.15 18.24
C ARG A 900 26.66 -20.92 19.15
N LYS A 901 26.58 -22.22 18.92
CA LYS A 901 25.95 -23.19 19.81
C LYS A 901 26.97 -24.26 20.19
N VAL A 902 27.08 -24.56 21.47
CA VAL A 902 27.93 -25.68 21.92
C VAL A 902 27.37 -27.00 21.36
N THR A 903 28.17 -27.64 20.51
CA THR A 903 27.87 -28.92 19.84
C THR A 903 28.60 -30.09 20.51
N ASN A 904 29.67 -29.82 21.27
CA ASN A 904 30.37 -30.83 22.08
C ASN A 904 29.41 -31.46 23.12
N PRO A 905 29.17 -32.80 23.10
CA PRO A 905 28.34 -33.47 24.11
C PRO A 905 28.87 -33.35 25.54
N GLN A 906 30.20 -33.24 25.71
CA GLN A 906 30.88 -33.02 26.99
C GLN A 906 30.92 -31.54 27.41
N GLY A 907 30.45 -30.63 26.55
CA GLY A 907 30.52 -29.18 26.74
C GLY A 907 31.83 -28.56 26.22
N PHE A 908 31.83 -27.23 26.09
CA PHE A 908 32.99 -26.45 25.63
C PHE A 908 33.66 -25.75 26.82
N LYS A 909 34.97 -25.96 27.00
CA LYS A 909 35.75 -25.40 28.11
C LYS A 909 36.70 -24.31 27.61
N PHE A 910 36.54 -23.11 28.16
CA PHE A 910 37.44 -21.98 27.94
C PHE A 910 38.75 -22.13 28.73
N SER A 911 39.79 -21.43 28.26
CA SER A 911 41.09 -21.24 28.90
C SER A 911 40.99 -20.85 30.38
N ASN A 912 40.08 -19.92 30.73
CA ASN A 912 39.82 -19.49 32.10
C ASN A 912 39.13 -20.54 33.01
N GLY A 913 38.87 -21.75 32.49
CA GLY A 913 38.29 -22.87 33.23
C GLY A 913 36.77 -22.92 33.29
N ILE A 914 36.05 -21.93 32.73
CA ILE A 914 34.59 -21.97 32.60
C ILE A 914 34.21 -23.00 31.53
N THR A 915 33.18 -23.81 31.79
CA THR A 915 32.65 -24.80 30.84
C THR A 915 31.17 -24.53 30.57
N LEU A 916 30.82 -24.43 29.29
CA LEU A 916 29.44 -24.30 28.82
C LEU A 916 28.91 -25.67 28.37
N PRO A 917 27.75 -26.14 28.85
CA PRO A 917 27.23 -27.44 28.50
C PRO A 917 26.68 -27.49 27.07
N TYR A 918 26.50 -28.70 26.55
CA TYR A 918 25.90 -28.97 25.24
C TYR A 918 24.58 -28.19 25.00
N GLY A 919 24.44 -27.63 23.80
CA GLY A 919 23.24 -26.91 23.37
C GLY A 919 23.09 -25.51 23.96
N THR A 920 24.15 -24.96 24.57
CA THR A 920 24.21 -23.56 25.04
C THR A 920 24.47 -22.62 23.87
N SER A 921 23.65 -21.58 23.72
CA SER A 921 23.87 -20.47 22.78
C SER A 921 24.81 -19.44 23.40
N LEU A 922 25.81 -19.01 22.63
CA LEU A 922 26.78 -17.97 23.01
C LEU A 922 27.06 -16.99 21.85
N SER A 923 27.59 -15.82 22.19
CA SER A 923 28.02 -14.79 21.24
C SER A 923 29.18 -13.98 21.80
N VAL A 924 29.86 -13.21 20.95
CA VAL A 924 30.95 -12.31 21.35
C VAL A 924 30.45 -10.87 21.32
N ILE A 925 30.71 -10.07 22.35
CA ILE A 925 30.36 -8.65 22.37
C ILE A 925 31.21 -7.85 21.38
N SER A 926 30.57 -7.06 20.51
CA SER A 926 31.24 -6.23 19.50
C SER A 926 31.21 -4.75 19.84
N ASP A 927 30.06 -4.21 20.27
CA ASP A 927 29.90 -2.76 20.53
C ASP A 927 30.88 -2.25 21.59
N ALA A 928 31.01 -2.97 22.71
CA ALA A 928 31.90 -2.57 23.78
C ALA A 928 33.38 -2.65 23.37
N VAL A 929 33.80 -3.72 22.69
CA VAL A 929 35.19 -3.90 22.20
C VAL A 929 35.56 -2.82 21.18
N HIS A 930 34.62 -2.39 20.34
CA HIS A 930 34.81 -1.28 19.39
C HIS A 930 34.94 0.09 20.07
N ASN A 931 34.55 0.21 21.34
CA ASN A 931 34.60 1.44 22.12
C ASN A 931 35.49 1.31 23.38
N ASP A 932 36.35 0.29 23.45
CA ASP A 932 37.26 0.07 24.58
C ASP A 932 38.59 0.84 24.37
N PRO A 933 38.99 1.71 25.32
CA PRO A 933 40.20 2.52 25.22
C PRO A 933 41.51 1.72 25.24
N SER A 934 41.49 0.44 25.62
CA SER A 934 42.64 -0.48 25.54
C SER A 934 42.93 -0.96 24.11
N PHE A 935 41.95 -0.84 23.19
CA PHE A 935 42.10 -1.22 21.78
C PHE A 935 42.10 -0.02 20.82
N TYR A 936 41.54 1.11 21.22
CA TYR A 936 41.38 2.32 20.40
C TYR A 936 41.57 3.57 21.25
N ASP A 937 42.59 4.39 20.95
CA ASP A 937 42.80 5.70 21.61
C ASP A 937 41.59 6.63 21.38
N ASP A 938 41.14 7.37 22.39
CA ASP A 938 39.96 8.27 22.34
C ASP A 938 38.75 7.64 21.58
N PRO A 939 38.20 6.51 22.07
CA PRO A 939 37.22 5.71 21.32
C PRO A 939 35.89 6.44 21.11
N GLU A 940 35.51 7.34 22.01
CA GLU A 940 34.34 8.23 21.90
C GLU A 940 34.50 9.36 20.88
N THR A 941 35.68 9.52 20.27
CA THR A 941 35.92 10.46 19.17
C THR A 941 35.93 9.71 17.83
N PHE A 942 35.19 10.24 16.85
CA PHE A 942 35.23 9.74 15.47
C PHE A 942 36.46 10.32 14.75
N ASP A 943 37.41 9.46 14.37
CA ASP A 943 38.51 9.80 13.48
C ASP A 943 38.42 8.96 12.19
N GLY A 944 37.92 9.58 11.11
CA GLY A 944 37.79 8.93 9.81
C GLY A 944 39.13 8.49 9.20
N TYR A 945 40.26 9.04 9.66
CA TYR A 945 41.60 8.69 9.20
C TYR A 945 42.37 7.76 10.15
N ARG A 946 41.77 7.34 11.29
CA ARG A 946 42.37 6.46 12.30
C ARG A 946 43.11 5.27 11.70
N PHE A 947 42.45 4.52 10.82
CA PHE A 947 43.01 3.31 10.20
C PHE A 947 43.93 3.60 9.00
N HIS A 948 43.77 4.76 8.34
CA HIS A 948 44.73 5.26 7.34
C HIS A 948 46.07 5.62 8.02
N ASN A 949 46.01 6.34 9.14
CA ASN A 949 47.17 6.76 9.92
C ASN A 949 47.91 5.56 10.53
N LEU A 950 47.19 4.62 11.16
CA LEU A 950 47.78 3.37 11.67
C LEU A 950 48.45 2.52 10.59
N ARG A 951 47.92 2.53 9.36
CA ARG A 951 48.54 1.88 8.20
C ARG A 951 49.84 2.56 7.79
N ARG A 952 49.93 3.89 7.90
CA ARG A 952 51.13 4.68 7.53
C ARG A 952 52.20 4.74 8.62
N ALA A 953 51.83 4.54 9.88
CA ALA A 953 52.75 4.62 11.02
C ALA A 953 53.83 3.51 11.04
N ASN A 954 53.62 2.41 10.31
CA ASN A 954 54.55 1.28 10.23
C ASN A 954 54.89 0.94 8.75
N PRO A 955 55.56 1.84 8.01
CA PRO A 955 55.73 1.70 6.55
C PRO A 955 56.58 0.49 6.13
N ASP A 956 57.46 0.01 7.03
CA ASP A 956 58.31 -1.16 6.80
C ASP A 956 57.63 -2.49 7.18
N SER A 957 56.36 -2.45 7.61
CA SER A 957 55.62 -3.67 7.97
C SER A 957 55.22 -4.46 6.72
N LYS A 958 55.09 -5.78 6.84
CA LYS A 958 54.64 -6.63 5.72
C LYS A 958 53.24 -6.24 5.27
N GLU A 959 52.90 -6.46 4.01
CA GLU A 959 51.57 -6.16 3.46
C GLU A 959 50.43 -6.86 4.25
N GLU A 960 50.70 -8.05 4.79
CA GLU A 960 49.83 -8.75 5.73
C GLU A 960 49.53 -7.95 7.01
N GLU A 961 50.52 -7.24 7.56
CA GLU A 961 50.35 -6.35 8.71
C GLU A 961 49.54 -5.10 8.35
N HIS A 962 49.74 -4.52 7.17
CA HIS A 962 48.90 -3.40 6.71
C HIS A 962 47.44 -3.84 6.48
N SER A 963 47.22 -5.09 6.05
CA SER A 963 45.88 -5.63 5.78
C SER A 963 44.96 -5.66 7.01
N LYS A 964 45.53 -5.77 8.23
CA LYS A 964 44.76 -5.76 9.49
C LYS A 964 44.01 -4.44 9.73
N TYR A 965 44.49 -3.35 9.13
CA TYR A 965 43.83 -2.04 9.17
C TYR A 965 42.75 -1.87 8.10
N GLY A 966 42.63 -2.77 7.12
CA GLY A 966 41.59 -2.72 6.09
C GLY A 966 40.16 -2.93 6.63
N PHE A 967 39.14 -2.39 5.96
CA PHE A 967 37.74 -2.60 6.39
C PHE A 967 37.35 -4.09 6.41
N SER A 968 37.80 -4.86 5.40
CA SER A 968 37.57 -6.31 5.24
C SER A 968 38.44 -7.21 6.13
N ALA A 969 39.24 -6.65 7.04
CA ALA A 969 39.98 -7.41 8.04
C ALA A 969 39.02 -8.13 9.01
N ALA A 970 39.47 -9.24 9.61
CA ALA A 970 38.73 -9.93 10.67
C ALA A 970 39.70 -10.26 11.82
N THR A 971 39.89 -9.30 12.73
CA THR A 971 40.82 -9.40 13.87
C THR A 971 40.05 -9.51 15.20
N PRO A 972 40.67 -9.99 16.29
CA PRO A 972 39.98 -10.12 17.58
C PRO A 972 39.41 -8.80 18.15
N ASN A 973 40.03 -7.65 17.84
CA ASN A 973 39.52 -6.32 18.19
C ASN A 973 38.60 -5.70 17.13
N TRP A 974 38.66 -6.13 15.86
CA TRP A 974 37.76 -5.66 14.78
C TRP A 974 36.67 -6.70 14.46
N LEU A 975 35.72 -6.81 15.38
CA LEU A 975 34.67 -7.82 15.39
C LEU A 975 33.49 -7.61 14.41
N PHE A 976 33.52 -6.59 13.55
CA PHE A 976 32.43 -6.26 12.61
C PHE A 976 32.03 -7.44 11.71
N TRP A 977 33.01 -8.18 11.19
CA TRP A 977 32.78 -9.36 10.35
C TRP A 977 32.71 -10.68 11.14
N GLY A 978 32.79 -10.63 12.46
CA GLY A 978 32.98 -11.81 13.32
C GLY A 978 34.41 -12.37 13.26
N VAL A 979 34.65 -13.46 14.00
CA VAL A 979 36.00 -14.02 14.24
C VAL A 979 36.14 -15.47 13.76
N GLY A 980 37.34 -15.83 13.33
CA GLY A 980 37.77 -17.20 13.04
C GLY A 980 37.16 -17.83 11.79
N ARG A 981 37.00 -19.16 11.82
CA ARG A 981 36.52 -19.99 10.70
C ARG A 981 35.14 -19.58 10.14
N HIS A 982 34.33 -18.87 10.94
CA HIS A 982 33.03 -18.30 10.54
C HIS A 982 33.01 -16.76 10.51
N ALA A 983 34.16 -16.10 10.45
CA ALA A 983 34.20 -14.70 10.00
C ALA A 983 33.54 -14.59 8.62
N CYS A 984 32.84 -13.49 8.36
CA CYS A 984 31.99 -13.32 7.19
C CYS A 984 32.74 -13.69 5.89
N PRO A 985 32.25 -14.70 5.14
CA PRO A 985 32.95 -15.17 3.95
C PRO A 985 32.82 -14.16 2.79
N GLY A 986 31.70 -13.43 2.72
CA GLY A 986 31.45 -12.40 1.69
C GLY A 986 32.08 -11.03 1.98
N ARG A 987 32.87 -10.87 3.06
CA ARG A 987 33.37 -9.56 3.51
C ARG A 987 34.17 -8.78 2.46
N PHE A 988 34.91 -9.46 1.59
CA PHE A 988 35.67 -8.81 0.52
C PHE A 988 34.77 -8.25 -0.58
N PHE A 989 33.74 -9.00 -0.95
CA PHE A 989 32.71 -8.56 -1.90
C PHE A 989 31.91 -7.38 -1.31
N ALA A 990 31.37 -7.53 -0.11
CA ALA A 990 30.57 -6.48 0.55
C ALA A 990 31.38 -5.19 0.81
N ALA A 991 32.65 -5.29 1.21
CA ALA A 991 33.53 -4.13 1.36
C ALA A 991 33.76 -3.40 0.03
N HIS A 992 33.85 -4.12 -1.09
CA HIS A 992 34.00 -3.53 -2.41
C HIS A 992 32.67 -2.93 -2.93
N GLU A 993 31.54 -3.63 -2.75
CA GLU A 993 30.18 -3.15 -3.08
C GLU A 993 29.88 -1.80 -2.40
N ILE A 994 30.17 -1.70 -1.09
CA ILE A 994 30.02 -0.47 -0.30
C ILE A 994 30.95 0.63 -0.80
N LYS A 995 32.23 0.34 -1.06
CA LYS A 995 33.19 1.34 -1.55
C LYS A 995 32.79 1.89 -2.92
N VAL A 996 32.41 1.03 -3.86
CA VAL A 996 31.96 1.44 -5.20
C VAL A 996 30.75 2.37 -5.09
N LEU A 997 29.76 2.00 -4.27
CA LEU A 997 28.57 2.80 -4.04
C LEU A 997 28.90 4.17 -3.41
N LEU A 998 29.68 4.21 -2.34
CA LEU A 998 30.01 5.47 -1.65
C LEU A 998 30.93 6.36 -2.50
N ALA A 999 31.93 5.80 -3.20
CA ALA A 999 32.78 6.55 -4.12
C ALA A 999 31.96 7.13 -5.29
N TYR A 1000 31.05 6.36 -5.88
CA TYR A 1000 30.19 6.86 -6.96
C TYR A 1000 29.28 7.99 -6.49
N ILE A 1001 28.71 7.88 -5.27
CA ILE A 1001 27.92 8.95 -4.66
C ILE A 1001 28.79 10.20 -4.42
N LEU A 1002 29.97 10.07 -3.81
CA LEU A 1002 30.88 11.19 -3.53
C LEU A 1002 31.27 11.96 -4.80
N LEU A 1003 31.55 11.26 -5.90
CA LEU A 1003 31.93 11.88 -7.17
C LEU A 1003 30.77 12.61 -7.86
N ASN A 1004 29.56 12.04 -7.82
CA ASN A 1004 28.43 12.50 -8.64
C ASN A 1004 27.37 13.32 -7.87
N HIS A 1005 27.45 13.38 -6.53
CA HIS A 1005 26.44 14.02 -5.68
C HIS A 1005 27.06 14.80 -4.53
N ASP A 1006 26.39 15.89 -4.16
CA ASP A 1006 26.47 16.47 -2.82
C ASP A 1006 25.42 15.78 -1.93
N ILE A 1007 25.75 15.58 -0.65
CA ILE A 1007 24.88 14.97 0.35
C ILE A 1007 24.80 15.85 1.59
N ALA A 1008 23.62 15.91 2.21
CA ALA A 1008 23.40 16.61 3.47
C ALA A 1008 22.30 15.94 4.31
N LEU A 1009 22.30 16.18 5.61
CA LEU A 1009 21.21 15.76 6.51
C LEU A 1009 20.01 16.70 6.36
N VAL A 1010 18.82 16.24 6.75
CA VAL A 1010 17.60 17.07 6.71
C VAL A 1010 17.49 18.02 7.90
N ASP A 1011 17.97 17.59 9.07
CA ASP A 1011 17.85 18.31 10.35
C ASP A 1011 19.23 18.65 10.96
N ASP A 1012 20.29 18.65 10.15
CA ASP A 1012 21.73 18.82 10.51
C ASP A 1012 22.29 17.90 11.62
N LYS A 1013 21.46 17.04 12.23
CA LYS A 1013 21.84 16.02 13.20
C LYS A 1013 21.61 14.63 12.64
N ARG A 1014 22.61 13.75 12.80
CA ARG A 1014 22.49 12.34 12.46
C ARG A 1014 21.36 11.67 13.28
N PRO A 1015 20.38 10.99 12.65
CA PRO A 1015 19.39 10.19 13.38
C PRO A 1015 20.08 9.10 14.21
N GLU A 1016 19.60 8.84 15.43
CA GLU A 1016 20.18 7.80 16.30
C GLU A 1016 19.74 6.38 15.86
N ASN A 1017 20.61 5.38 16.04
CA ASN A 1017 20.27 3.99 15.74
C ASN A 1017 19.27 3.45 16.77
N GLY A 1018 18.24 2.75 16.30
CA GLY A 1018 17.32 2.01 17.14
C GLY A 1018 17.89 0.64 17.52
N TRP A 1019 17.64 0.19 18.74
CA TRP A 1019 18.06 -1.14 19.20
C TRP A 1019 16.88 -2.11 19.20
N ILE A 1020 17.13 -3.34 18.74
CA ILE A 1020 16.23 -4.48 18.87
C ILE A 1020 17.03 -5.65 19.45
N THR A 1021 16.72 -6.00 20.70
CA THR A 1021 17.45 -6.99 21.51
C THR A 1021 18.95 -6.72 21.57
N LEU A 1022 19.76 -7.45 20.81
CA LEU A 1022 21.23 -7.33 20.78
C LEU A 1022 21.75 -6.62 19.52
N PHE A 1023 20.86 -6.20 18.63
CA PHE A 1023 21.19 -5.65 17.31
C PHE A 1023 20.86 -4.16 17.22
N SER A 1024 21.76 -3.44 16.54
CA SER A 1024 21.67 -2.00 16.25
C SER A 1024 21.15 -1.81 14.82
N ILE A 1025 20.16 -0.95 14.63
CA ILE A 1025 19.50 -0.74 13.33
C ILE A 1025 19.47 0.76 13.05
N PRO A 1026 20.03 1.23 11.90
CA PRO A 1026 19.88 2.61 11.47
C PRO A 1026 18.40 3.02 11.40
N ASP A 1027 18.07 4.30 11.63
CA ASP A 1027 16.67 4.72 11.55
C ASP A 1027 16.11 4.48 10.14
N THR A 1028 15.21 3.50 10.04
CA THR A 1028 14.50 3.15 8.80
C THR A 1028 13.65 4.28 8.21
N LYS A 1029 13.42 5.37 8.96
CA LYS A 1029 12.77 6.60 8.51
C LYS A 1029 13.74 7.71 8.13
N ALA A 1030 15.04 7.54 8.37
CA ALA A 1030 16.06 8.52 8.05
C ALA A 1030 15.98 8.95 6.58
N ARG A 1031 16.21 10.24 6.36
CA ARG A 1031 16.20 10.84 5.03
C ARG A 1031 17.47 11.67 4.86
N VAL A 1032 17.98 11.66 3.64
CA VAL A 1032 19.20 12.38 3.26
C VAL A 1032 18.85 13.25 2.04
N LEU A 1033 19.37 14.47 2.04
CA LEU A 1033 19.30 15.37 0.91
C LEU A 1033 20.40 15.00 -0.08
N PHE A 1034 20.05 14.87 -1.36
CA PHE A 1034 21.00 14.70 -2.46
C PHE A 1034 20.83 15.83 -3.48
N ARG A 1035 21.93 16.34 -4.00
CA ARG A 1035 21.98 17.21 -5.18
C ARG A 1035 22.99 16.63 -6.15
N ARG A 1036 22.70 16.63 -7.45
CA ARG A 1036 23.64 16.15 -8.47
C ARG A 1036 24.77 17.18 -8.63
N ARG A 1037 25.98 16.69 -8.93
CA ARG A 1037 27.14 17.51 -9.29
C ARG A 1037 27.35 17.54 -10.81
#